data_AF-A0A7C2YSN5-F1
#
_entry.id   AF-A0A7C2YSN5-F1
#
_cell.length_a   1.000
_cell.length_b   1.000
_cell.length_c   1.000
_cell.angle_alpha   90.00
_cell.angle_beta   90.00
_cell.angle_gamma   90.00
#
_symmetry.space_group_name_H-M   'P 1'
#
loop_
_entity.id
_entity.type
_entity.pdbx_description
1 polymer ?
#
loop_
_entity_poly.entity_id
_entity_poly.type
_entity_poly.pdbx_seq_one_letter_code
_entity_poly.pdbx_strand_id
1 'polypeptide(L)'
;MSRTIFVSRLLILLAIVFAVPAAAQNLREDLAALVETPAVAGYEQALGEKIRERARAAGYALEQDNLGTLYVTLGRGTPHRLVVAPVDEPGYIVSHITDDGYLRVQRLPQSGVHPLFEQLHAAQPVVIHTREGRWISGVVAGLSTHLQGGRQNPPRVNHPDEVYVDIGAASAEDVRRAGVSLLDPIALERRLLAMGFGKVTAPYLGDRFGAAALLELLRRLDRTRLRGTLTIAFLAQQWTNARGLDRLTQHIRADELVYIGRLRPRGTGPGTVPEPGAGVLLAVERAGAEPVGFAAEMAALAAAHNIPLRPVPAAPLPRASYTGGPELPARVVHLAIPIAWPVTPAEVLDVADAEQLTNLLTAYALGEVKAGPTGTVRSSREEQFVRPTRAPSMTELLRWLVETCGVSGHEGPVRERIAELLPPWARPETDDAGNLLLRIGGAPAGSRVPRIAFVAHMDEIGYVVESIAPDGRLVVRSRGGGILQFFAGHALQVHTAHGPRAAVMELPAGWEEPGFDWPRGPAQVLRVDVGARTPEQVAELGIRVGDSLTVPKKYRPLFGTRASGRSFDDRVGSAALIAAAWELGPNLAGREILLAWVTEEEVGLRGAFALATRLAQQGRAPDYVFAVDTFVSSDSPLEEKRFGYGQVGKGFVIRAVDNSNIVRRELVDRIVALAQRNSIPVQFGVTGGGNDGAAFLRYGTVDIPIGWPLRYSHSPGEVIDVRDAEALARIVAVLTREW
;
A
#
# COMPACT_ATOMS: atom_id res chain seq x y z
N MET A 1 64.82 -19.54 -16.14
CA MET A 1 64.91 -19.14 -14.72
C MET A 1 64.86 -17.61 -14.67
N SER A 2 63.87 -17.07 -13.97
CA SER A 2 63.82 -15.72 -13.37
C SER A 2 63.70 -14.44 -14.24
N ARG A 3 62.53 -13.82 -14.07
CA ARG A 3 62.28 -12.39 -13.77
C ARG A 3 62.63 -11.32 -14.81
N THR A 4 61.59 -10.85 -15.50
CA THR A 4 61.56 -9.52 -16.14
C THR A 4 60.85 -8.53 -15.21
N ILE A 5 61.57 -7.46 -14.87
CA ILE A 5 61.15 -6.33 -14.04
C ILE A 5 60.30 -5.39 -14.91
N PHE A 6 59.11 -5.00 -14.44
CA PHE A 6 58.41 -3.84 -14.96
C PHE A 6 57.97 -2.92 -13.82
N VAL A 7 58.28 -1.65 -14.02
CA VAL A 7 58.24 -0.54 -13.07
C VAL A 7 56.80 -0.20 -12.69
N SER A 8 56.54 -0.13 -11.38
CA SER A 8 55.26 0.29 -10.80
C SER A 8 55.14 1.83 -10.84
N ARG A 9 54.11 2.35 -11.51
CA ARG A 9 53.64 3.73 -11.34
C ARG A 9 52.43 3.69 -10.40
N LEU A 10 52.64 4.21 -9.20
CA LEU A 10 51.63 4.40 -8.15
C LEU A 10 50.70 5.57 -8.55
N LEU A 11 49.43 5.27 -8.84
CA LEU A 11 48.35 6.25 -8.90
C LEU A 11 47.54 6.10 -7.60
N ILE A 12 47.74 7.02 -6.66
CA ILE A 12 46.90 7.15 -5.47
C ILE A 12 45.60 7.82 -5.93
N LEU A 13 44.52 7.04 -6.04
CA LEU A 13 43.17 7.59 -6.17
C LEU A 13 42.65 7.90 -4.75
N LEU A 14 42.61 9.19 -4.41
CA LEU A 14 41.98 9.67 -3.18
C LEU A 14 40.45 9.60 -3.37
N ALA A 15 39.79 8.58 -2.82
CA ALA A 15 38.34 8.55 -2.75
C ALA A 15 37.88 9.53 -1.65
N ILE A 16 37.48 10.74 -2.06
CA ILE A 16 36.75 11.66 -1.20
C ILE A 16 35.35 11.09 -1.02
N VAL A 17 35.14 10.37 0.09
CA VAL A 17 33.81 10.04 0.58
C VAL A 17 33.17 11.35 1.03
N PHE A 18 32.23 11.87 0.24
CA PHE A 18 31.32 12.89 0.72
C PHE A 18 30.49 12.26 1.84
N ALA A 19 30.88 12.50 3.09
CA ALA A 19 30.03 12.27 4.24
C ALA A 19 28.80 13.17 4.06
N VAL A 20 27.68 12.57 3.65
CA VAL A 20 26.37 13.21 3.77
C VAL A 20 26.21 13.56 5.25
N PRO A 21 25.94 14.83 5.62
CA PRO A 21 25.69 15.16 7.02
C PRO A 21 24.56 14.27 7.52
N ALA A 22 24.77 13.56 8.62
CA ALA A 22 23.69 12.84 9.29
C ALA A 22 22.56 13.84 9.52
N ALA A 23 21.38 13.58 8.92
CA ALA A 23 20.22 14.43 9.11
C ALA A 23 19.92 14.57 10.61
N ALA A 24 19.44 15.74 11.03
CA ALA A 24 19.14 16.02 12.42
C ALA A 24 17.95 15.15 12.89
N GLN A 25 18.25 14.04 13.57
CA GLN A 25 17.26 13.11 14.12
C GLN A 25 16.32 13.84 15.07
N ASN A 26 15.03 13.79 14.76
CA ASN A 26 13.94 14.37 15.54
C ASN A 26 12.76 13.37 15.64
N LEU A 27 11.79 13.67 16.51
CA LEU A 27 10.62 12.81 16.77
C LEU A 27 9.94 12.29 15.49
N ARG A 28 9.80 13.13 14.47
CA ARG A 28 9.10 12.81 13.24
C ARG A 28 9.92 11.88 12.33
N GLU A 29 11.24 12.09 12.27
CA GLU A 29 12.16 11.16 11.58
C GLU A 29 12.27 9.81 12.31
N ASP A 30 12.25 9.82 13.64
CA ASP A 30 12.17 8.61 14.47
C ASP A 30 10.88 7.86 14.16
N LEU A 31 9.73 8.54 14.19
CA LEU A 31 8.43 7.95 13.89
C LEU A 31 8.39 7.30 12.50
N ALA A 32 8.86 8.01 11.46
CA ALA A 32 8.93 7.45 10.10
C ALA A 32 9.78 6.17 10.05
N ALA A 33 10.99 6.20 10.61
CA ALA A 33 11.87 5.04 10.57
C ALA A 33 11.36 3.84 11.38
N LEU A 34 10.72 4.09 12.53
CA LEU A 34 10.17 3.02 13.37
C LEU A 34 8.94 2.40 12.73
N VAL A 35 8.08 3.20 12.11
CA VAL A 35 6.88 2.73 11.40
C VAL A 35 7.25 1.94 10.14
N GLU A 36 8.23 2.42 9.37
CA GLU A 36 8.64 1.80 8.11
C GLU A 36 9.48 0.52 8.29
N THR A 37 9.77 0.14 9.54
CA THR A 37 10.45 -1.12 9.88
C THR A 37 9.46 -2.05 10.58
N PRO A 38 8.83 -3.02 9.86
CA PRO A 38 7.89 -3.95 10.48
C PRO A 38 8.53 -4.72 11.64
N ALA A 39 7.73 -4.99 12.68
CA ALA A 39 8.19 -5.68 13.89
C ALA A 39 7.09 -6.58 14.44
N VAL A 40 6.71 -7.60 13.66
CA VAL A 40 5.75 -8.62 14.10
C VAL A 40 6.24 -9.19 15.44
N ALA A 41 5.34 -9.33 16.42
CA ALA A 41 5.72 -9.78 17.77
C ALA A 41 6.61 -11.03 17.76
N GLY A 42 7.75 -10.99 18.44
CA GLY A 42 8.80 -12.03 18.42
C GLY A 42 9.86 -11.88 17.32
N TYR A 43 9.63 -10.99 16.34
CA TYR A 43 10.51 -10.71 15.20
C TYR A 43 10.96 -9.24 15.16
N GLU A 44 11.13 -8.62 16.32
CA GLU A 44 11.43 -7.20 16.46
C GLU A 44 12.90 -6.84 16.19
N GLN A 45 13.75 -7.80 15.80
CA GLN A 45 15.22 -7.62 15.78
C GLN A 45 15.66 -6.49 14.84
N ALA A 46 15.07 -6.39 13.63
CA ALA A 46 15.40 -5.35 12.67
C ALA A 46 15.08 -3.94 13.20
N LEU A 47 13.91 -3.79 13.83
CA LEU A 47 13.55 -2.55 14.49
C LEU A 47 14.41 -2.28 15.72
N GLY A 48 14.73 -3.32 16.49
CA GLY A 48 15.61 -3.23 17.65
C GLY A 48 16.97 -2.65 17.29
N GLU A 49 17.57 -3.08 16.17
CA GLU A 49 18.80 -2.46 15.65
C GLU A 49 18.58 -0.98 15.31
N LYS A 50 17.46 -0.62 14.68
CA LYS A 50 17.14 0.78 14.37
C LYS A 50 17.03 1.65 15.62
N ILE A 51 16.41 1.12 16.68
CA ILE A 51 16.30 1.79 17.98
C ILE A 51 17.70 1.95 18.61
N ARG A 52 18.55 0.91 18.57
CA ARG A 52 19.92 0.98 19.07
C ARG A 52 20.77 2.01 18.32
N GLU A 53 20.66 2.08 16.99
CA GLU A 53 21.35 3.08 16.17
C GLU A 53 20.98 4.50 16.59
N ARG A 54 19.68 4.77 16.74
CA ARG A 54 19.16 6.08 17.15
C ARG A 54 19.52 6.44 18.59
N ALA A 55 19.41 5.48 19.52
CA ALA A 55 19.85 5.68 20.91
C ALA A 55 21.37 5.94 21.00
N ARG A 56 22.18 5.23 20.21
CA ARG A 56 23.64 5.44 20.12
C ARG A 56 23.97 6.82 19.58
N ALA A 57 23.24 7.30 18.57
CA ALA A 57 23.37 8.67 18.06
C ALA A 57 23.04 9.72 19.14
N ALA A 58 22.15 9.40 20.08
CA ALA A 58 21.88 10.22 21.26
C ALA A 58 22.87 10.00 22.43
N GLY A 59 23.90 9.16 22.27
CA GLY A 59 24.93 8.91 23.29
C GLY A 59 24.57 7.82 24.32
N TYR A 60 23.61 6.94 24.02
CA TYR A 60 23.15 5.87 24.90
C TYR A 60 23.46 4.49 24.31
N ALA A 61 24.00 3.60 25.13
CA ALA A 61 24.07 2.18 24.83
C ALA A 61 22.90 1.49 25.53
N LEU A 62 22.09 0.76 24.76
CA LEU A 62 20.95 0.01 25.29
C LEU A 62 21.38 -1.41 25.66
N GLU A 63 20.92 -1.88 26.80
CA GLU A 63 20.89 -3.29 27.18
C GLU A 63 19.72 -4.00 26.50
N GLN A 64 19.78 -5.33 26.41
CA GLN A 64 18.71 -6.16 25.86
C GLN A 64 18.46 -7.35 26.78
N ASP A 65 17.20 -7.61 27.10
CA ASP A 65 16.82 -8.84 27.83
C ASP A 65 16.70 -10.05 26.88
N ASN A 66 16.42 -11.23 27.44
CA ASN A 66 16.28 -12.46 26.67
C ASN A 66 14.96 -12.59 25.89
N LEU A 67 14.04 -11.61 25.96
CA LEU A 67 12.87 -11.51 25.10
C LEU A 67 13.02 -10.46 24.00
N GLY A 68 14.11 -9.70 24.02
CA GLY A 68 14.42 -8.66 23.06
C GLY A 68 14.00 -7.25 23.46
N THR A 69 13.49 -7.06 24.69
CA THR A 69 13.23 -5.72 25.23
C THR A 69 14.54 -4.97 25.34
N LEU A 70 14.59 -3.76 24.76
CA LEU A 70 15.74 -2.87 24.86
C LEU A 70 15.52 -1.87 25.98
N TYR A 71 16.53 -1.60 26.79
CA TYR A 71 16.41 -0.61 27.86
C TYR A 71 17.73 0.06 28.21
N VAL A 72 17.64 1.18 28.92
CA VAL A 72 18.79 1.85 29.53
C VAL A 72 18.42 2.37 30.91
N THR A 73 19.29 2.17 31.89
CA THR A 73 19.14 2.68 33.25
C THR A 73 20.11 3.82 33.50
N LEU A 74 19.59 4.94 34.00
CA LEU A 74 20.29 6.20 34.20
C LEU A 74 20.10 6.68 35.64
N GLY A 75 21.07 7.43 36.17
CA GLY A 75 21.00 7.96 37.53
C GLY A 75 21.28 6.89 38.59
N ARG A 76 20.94 7.20 39.84
CA ARG A 76 21.14 6.32 41.01
C ARG A 76 20.25 6.74 42.17
N GLY A 77 19.92 5.80 43.04
CA GLY A 77 19.09 6.04 44.23
C GLY A 77 17.59 6.03 43.93
N THR A 78 16.80 6.46 44.90
CA THR A 78 15.33 6.45 44.84
C THR A 78 14.75 7.81 44.42
N PRO A 79 13.56 7.85 43.80
CA PRO A 79 12.77 6.70 43.37
C PRO A 79 13.38 6.01 42.14
N HIS A 80 13.14 4.71 41.97
CA HIS A 80 13.39 3.98 40.74
C HIS A 80 12.16 4.06 39.84
N ARG A 81 12.31 4.80 38.75
CA ARG A 81 11.24 5.11 37.80
C ARG A 81 11.43 4.29 36.54
N LEU A 82 10.38 3.63 36.07
CA LEU A 82 10.37 2.83 34.85
C LEU A 82 9.41 3.46 33.84
N VAL A 83 9.92 3.85 32.68
CA VAL A 83 9.14 4.41 31.57
C VAL A 83 9.25 3.46 30.38
N VAL A 84 8.12 2.92 29.92
CA VAL A 84 8.10 1.84 28.92
C VAL A 84 7.18 2.17 27.75
N ALA A 85 7.53 1.73 26.55
CA ALA A 85 6.65 1.75 25.38
C ALA A 85 6.80 0.46 24.57
N PRO A 86 5.71 -0.13 24.03
CA PRO A 86 5.80 -1.26 23.13
C PRO A 86 6.39 -0.86 21.79
N VAL A 87 6.91 -1.86 21.08
CA VAL A 87 7.46 -1.67 19.73
C VAL A 87 6.99 -2.72 18.73
N ASP A 88 6.32 -3.77 19.18
CA ASP A 88 5.83 -4.84 18.34
C ASP A 88 4.43 -4.53 17.78
N GLU A 89 4.04 -5.29 16.77
CA GLU A 89 2.77 -5.16 16.07
C GLU A 89 2.13 -6.53 15.79
N PRO A 90 0.82 -6.57 15.52
CA PRO A 90 0.19 -7.78 15.04
C PRO A 90 0.59 -8.06 13.59
N GLY A 91 0.55 -9.33 13.21
CA GLY A 91 1.01 -9.79 11.91
C GLY A 91 1.05 -11.30 11.82
N TYR A 92 1.59 -11.81 10.73
CA TYR A 92 1.64 -13.24 10.45
C TYR A 92 3.06 -13.78 10.43
N ILE A 93 3.15 -15.10 10.51
CA ILE A 93 4.33 -15.87 10.10
C ILE A 93 3.95 -16.85 9.00
N VAL A 94 4.92 -17.26 8.18
CA VAL A 94 4.75 -18.37 7.24
C VAL A 94 4.53 -19.67 8.02
N SER A 95 3.37 -20.31 7.82
CA SER A 95 3.00 -21.56 8.49
C SER A 95 3.12 -22.79 7.60
N HIS A 96 2.97 -22.61 6.29
CA HIS A 96 3.11 -23.66 5.28
C HIS A 96 3.45 -23.06 3.91
N ILE A 97 4.11 -23.83 3.06
CA ILE A 97 4.42 -23.47 1.67
C ILE A 97 3.74 -24.49 0.79
N THR A 98 2.80 -24.06 -0.05
CA THR A 98 2.04 -24.94 -0.94
C THR A 98 2.87 -25.39 -2.14
N ASP A 99 2.47 -26.50 -2.77
CA ASP A 99 3.17 -27.05 -3.94
C ASP A 99 3.19 -26.08 -5.13
N ASP A 100 2.15 -25.25 -5.27
CA ASP A 100 2.00 -24.20 -6.28
C ASP A 100 2.63 -22.86 -5.89
N GLY A 101 3.35 -22.80 -4.77
CA GLY A 101 4.22 -21.67 -4.41
C GLY A 101 3.56 -20.53 -3.61
N TYR A 102 2.37 -20.75 -3.06
CA TYR A 102 1.76 -19.81 -2.11
C TYR A 102 2.24 -20.05 -0.69
N LEU A 103 2.31 -18.97 0.09
CA LEU A 103 2.54 -19.06 1.52
C LEU A 103 1.19 -19.12 2.24
N ARG A 104 1.07 -20.03 3.19
CA ARG A 104 0.02 -20.04 4.19
C ARG A 104 0.52 -19.34 5.44
N VAL A 105 -0.41 -18.77 6.20
CA VAL A 105 -0.06 -17.91 7.33
C VAL A 105 -0.54 -18.49 8.65
N GLN A 106 0.07 -18.06 9.74
CA GLN A 106 -0.44 -18.23 11.09
C GLN A 106 -0.31 -16.91 11.84
N ARG A 107 -1.37 -16.51 12.56
CA ARG A 107 -1.26 -15.44 13.56
C ARG A 107 -0.55 -15.99 14.79
N LEU A 108 0.47 -15.27 15.26
CA LEU A 108 1.05 -15.54 16.58
C LEU A 108 -0.03 -15.32 17.67
N PRO A 109 0.16 -15.79 18.92
CA PRO A 109 -0.85 -15.68 19.99
C PRO A 109 -1.02 -14.22 20.47
N GLN A 110 -1.53 -13.39 19.58
CA GLN A 110 -1.74 -11.96 19.72
C GLN A 110 -3.17 -11.72 20.23
N SER A 111 -3.35 -10.76 21.14
CA SER A 111 -4.67 -10.42 21.70
C SER A 111 -5.11 -8.99 21.38
N GLY A 112 -6.40 -8.79 21.13
CA GLY A 112 -6.98 -7.46 20.84
C GLY A 112 -6.99 -7.06 19.37
N VAL A 113 -6.84 -8.02 18.46
CA VAL A 113 -7.03 -7.82 17.01
C VAL A 113 -8.53 -7.79 16.71
N HIS A 114 -8.98 -6.81 15.91
CA HIS A 114 -10.40 -6.62 15.59
C HIS A 114 -10.90 -7.64 14.53
N PRO A 115 -12.22 -7.89 14.42
CA PRO A 115 -12.78 -8.94 13.54
C PRO A 115 -12.57 -8.75 12.03
N LEU A 116 -12.18 -7.54 11.61
CA LEU A 116 -11.94 -7.22 10.19
C LEU A 116 -10.47 -7.35 9.80
N PHE A 117 -9.58 -7.76 10.71
CA PHE A 117 -8.14 -7.75 10.47
C PHE A 117 -7.73 -8.47 9.19
N GLU A 118 -8.17 -9.72 8.99
CA GLU A 118 -7.88 -10.49 7.77
C GLU A 118 -8.48 -9.84 6.52
N GLN A 119 -9.69 -9.26 6.64
CA GLN A 119 -10.38 -8.62 5.51
C GLN A 119 -9.64 -7.36 5.06
N LEU A 120 -9.09 -6.59 6.02
CA LEU A 120 -8.26 -5.43 5.74
C LEU A 120 -6.87 -5.80 5.21
N HIS A 121 -6.42 -7.05 5.35
CA HIS A 121 -5.19 -7.53 4.71
C HIS A 121 -5.42 -8.11 3.32
N ALA A 122 -6.66 -8.50 3.00
CA ALA A 122 -6.99 -9.11 1.72
C ALA A 122 -6.62 -8.19 0.55
N ALA A 123 -5.97 -8.78 -0.46
CA ALA A 123 -5.51 -8.08 -1.66
C ALA A 123 -4.50 -6.94 -1.42
N GLN A 124 -3.88 -6.87 -0.22
CA GLN A 124 -2.88 -5.86 0.09
C GLN A 124 -1.45 -6.33 -0.18
N PRO A 125 -0.57 -5.41 -0.62
CA PRO A 125 0.86 -5.65 -0.66
C PRO A 125 1.43 -5.93 0.74
N VAL A 126 2.29 -6.93 0.83
CA VAL A 126 2.99 -7.33 2.05
C VAL A 126 4.49 -7.46 1.80
N VAL A 127 5.25 -7.48 2.88
CA VAL A 127 6.67 -7.78 2.89
C VAL A 127 6.94 -8.96 3.80
N ILE A 128 7.87 -9.81 3.38
CA ILE A 128 8.33 -11.00 4.12
C ILE A 128 9.78 -10.76 4.52
N HIS A 129 10.08 -10.85 5.81
CA HIS A 129 11.46 -10.76 6.30
C HIS A 129 12.07 -12.15 6.39
N THR A 130 13.03 -12.44 5.52
CA THR A 130 13.71 -13.75 5.51
C THR A 130 14.71 -13.87 6.66
N ARG A 131 15.02 -15.11 7.04
CA ARG A 131 16.11 -15.43 7.98
C ARG A 131 17.48 -14.83 7.61
N GLU A 132 17.72 -14.56 6.33
CA GLU A 132 18.95 -13.92 5.83
C GLU A 132 18.95 -12.39 5.96
N GLY A 133 17.88 -11.79 6.52
CA GLY A 133 17.74 -10.35 6.69
C GLY A 133 17.27 -9.61 5.43
N ARG A 134 16.78 -10.33 4.40
CA ARG A 134 16.23 -9.74 3.17
C ARG A 134 14.73 -9.53 3.32
N TRP A 135 14.24 -8.38 2.86
CA TRP A 135 12.82 -8.10 2.69
C TRP A 135 12.38 -8.46 1.27
N ILE A 136 11.35 -9.29 1.15
CA ILE A 136 10.80 -9.75 -0.14
C ILE A 136 9.37 -9.24 -0.27
N SER A 137 9.03 -8.74 -1.46
CA SER A 137 7.66 -8.31 -1.79
C SER A 137 6.73 -9.51 -1.95
N GLY A 138 5.49 -9.37 -1.49
CA GLY A 138 4.40 -10.29 -1.76
C GLY A 138 3.06 -9.57 -1.74
N VAL A 139 1.99 -10.33 -1.94
CA VAL A 139 0.61 -9.84 -1.88
C VAL A 139 -0.24 -10.88 -1.16
N VAL A 140 -1.11 -10.45 -0.26
CA VAL A 140 -2.17 -11.33 0.25
C VAL A 140 -3.19 -11.57 -0.86
N ALA A 141 -3.45 -12.82 -1.22
CA ALA A 141 -4.41 -13.16 -2.26
C ALA A 141 -5.77 -12.49 -2.02
N GLY A 142 -6.34 -11.94 -3.08
CA GLY A 142 -7.66 -11.31 -3.09
C GLY A 142 -8.65 -12.07 -3.95
N LEU A 143 -9.91 -11.69 -3.83
CA LEU A 143 -10.96 -12.05 -4.79
C LEU A 143 -10.99 -11.02 -5.92
N SER A 144 -11.12 -11.47 -7.17
CA SER A 144 -11.22 -10.61 -8.36
C SER A 144 -12.65 -10.06 -8.54
N THR A 145 -12.82 -8.77 -8.85
CA THR A 145 -14.16 -8.16 -8.92
C THR A 145 -15.04 -8.79 -10.01
N HIS A 146 -14.52 -9.00 -11.22
CA HIS A 146 -15.32 -9.50 -12.35
C HIS A 146 -15.68 -10.99 -12.30
N LEU A 147 -15.14 -11.75 -11.34
CA LEU A 147 -15.53 -13.16 -11.14
C LEU A 147 -16.71 -13.34 -10.17
N GLN A 148 -17.18 -12.26 -9.52
CA GLN A 148 -18.22 -12.32 -8.50
C GLN A 148 -19.49 -13.06 -8.95
N GLY A 149 -19.99 -12.80 -10.16
CA GLY A 149 -21.19 -13.43 -10.71
C GLY A 149 -21.06 -14.95 -10.92
N GLY A 150 -19.83 -15.47 -10.99
CA GLY A 150 -19.54 -16.90 -11.12
C GLY A 150 -19.43 -17.66 -9.80
N ARG A 151 -19.45 -16.96 -8.64
CA ARG A 151 -19.25 -17.56 -7.33
C ARG A 151 -20.57 -18.06 -6.74
N GLN A 152 -20.55 -19.30 -6.23
CA GLN A 152 -21.66 -19.82 -5.42
C GLN A 152 -21.40 -19.62 -3.92
N ASN A 153 -20.18 -19.90 -3.46
CA ASN A 153 -19.76 -19.80 -2.06
C ASN A 153 -18.41 -19.06 -1.97
N PRO A 154 -18.38 -17.73 -2.10
CA PRO A 154 -17.13 -16.98 -2.02
C PRO A 154 -16.46 -17.17 -0.64
N PRO A 155 -15.13 -17.36 -0.59
CA PRO A 155 -14.43 -17.43 0.69
C PRO A 155 -14.59 -16.10 1.44
N ARG A 156 -14.72 -16.20 2.76
CA ARG A 156 -14.78 -15.05 3.66
C ARG A 156 -13.41 -14.89 4.28
N VAL A 157 -12.63 -13.90 3.85
CA VAL A 157 -11.26 -13.68 4.36
C VAL A 157 -11.30 -13.07 5.76
N ASN A 158 -11.88 -13.77 6.73
CA ASN A 158 -12.05 -13.35 8.13
C ASN A 158 -11.36 -14.33 9.12
N HIS A 159 -10.60 -15.29 8.59
CA HIS A 159 -9.80 -16.23 9.35
C HIS A 159 -8.47 -16.49 8.61
N PRO A 160 -7.35 -16.74 9.32
CA PRO A 160 -6.06 -17.07 8.70
C PRO A 160 -6.12 -18.27 7.72
N ASP A 161 -7.08 -19.18 7.87
CA ASP A 161 -7.30 -20.29 6.93
C ASP A 161 -7.70 -19.82 5.52
N GLU A 162 -8.13 -18.58 5.36
CA GLU A 162 -8.48 -18.00 4.06
C GLU A 162 -7.39 -17.05 3.55
N VAL A 163 -6.23 -16.97 4.23
CA VAL A 163 -5.16 -16.05 3.89
C VAL A 163 -4.01 -16.80 3.20
N TYR A 164 -3.81 -16.48 1.92
CA TYR A 164 -2.68 -16.94 1.11
C TYR A 164 -1.80 -15.74 0.76
N VAL A 165 -0.49 -15.91 0.68
CA VAL A 165 0.43 -14.87 0.20
C VAL A 165 1.11 -15.34 -1.08
N ASP A 166 0.98 -14.53 -2.13
CA ASP A 166 1.64 -14.69 -3.43
C ASP A 166 2.92 -13.87 -3.45
N ILE A 167 4.07 -14.54 -3.55
CA ILE A 167 5.39 -13.89 -3.72
C ILE A 167 5.88 -13.95 -5.16
N GLY A 168 5.03 -14.36 -6.11
CA GLY A 168 5.37 -14.56 -7.51
C GLY A 168 5.97 -15.94 -7.83
N ALA A 169 6.08 -16.84 -6.84
CA ALA A 169 6.58 -18.19 -7.04
C ALA A 169 5.58 -19.06 -7.83
N ALA A 170 6.10 -20.04 -8.60
CA ALA A 170 5.28 -21.02 -9.30
C ALA A 170 5.34 -22.42 -8.66
N SER A 171 6.15 -22.58 -7.60
CA SER A 171 6.34 -23.84 -6.89
C SER A 171 6.88 -23.63 -5.48
N ALA A 172 6.77 -24.65 -4.62
CA ALA A 172 7.44 -24.65 -3.32
C ALA A 172 8.98 -24.52 -3.43
N GLU A 173 9.59 -25.00 -4.53
CA GLU A 173 11.03 -24.85 -4.77
C GLU A 173 11.41 -23.40 -5.09
N ASP A 174 10.59 -22.70 -5.88
CA ASP A 174 10.75 -21.27 -6.15
C ASP A 174 10.69 -20.45 -4.87
N VAL A 175 9.78 -20.78 -3.95
CA VAL A 175 9.68 -20.11 -2.64
C VAL A 175 10.98 -20.25 -1.85
N ARG A 176 11.55 -21.47 -1.79
CA ARG A 176 12.84 -21.71 -1.13
C ARG A 176 13.99 -20.97 -1.82
N ARG A 177 13.98 -20.91 -3.15
CA ARG A 177 14.95 -20.13 -3.94
C ARG A 177 14.83 -18.62 -3.73
N ALA A 178 13.63 -18.10 -3.45
CA ALA A 178 13.44 -16.71 -3.05
C ALA A 178 14.13 -16.43 -1.71
N GLY A 179 14.29 -17.45 -0.86
CA GLY A 179 14.85 -17.39 0.48
C GLY A 179 13.81 -17.41 1.59
N VAL A 180 12.53 -17.62 1.24
CA VAL A 180 11.43 -17.68 2.21
C VAL A 180 11.35 -19.07 2.83
N SER A 181 11.17 -19.12 4.14
CA SER A 181 11.07 -20.33 4.95
C SER A 181 9.90 -20.25 5.94
N LEU A 182 9.55 -21.39 6.54
CA LEU A 182 8.62 -21.42 7.67
C LEU A 182 9.10 -20.47 8.77
N LEU A 183 8.14 -19.86 9.46
CA LEU A 183 8.33 -18.88 10.53
C LEU A 183 8.80 -17.48 10.09
N ASP A 184 9.12 -17.24 8.81
CA ASP A 184 9.43 -15.89 8.35
C ASP A 184 8.21 -14.96 8.58
N PRO A 185 8.37 -13.78 9.20
CA PRO A 185 7.27 -12.88 9.49
C PRO A 185 6.80 -12.15 8.22
N ILE A 186 5.49 -11.94 8.15
CA ILE A 186 4.80 -11.26 7.06
C ILE A 186 4.04 -10.07 7.66
N ALA A 187 4.22 -8.91 7.03
CA ALA A 187 3.58 -7.68 7.47
C ALA A 187 3.18 -6.81 6.27
N LEU A 188 2.21 -5.90 6.45
CA LEU A 188 1.81 -4.96 5.40
C LEU A 188 3.01 -4.13 4.91
N GLU A 189 3.14 -3.98 3.59
CA GLU A 189 4.04 -2.97 3.03
C GLU A 189 3.49 -1.59 3.42
N ARG A 190 4.37 -0.70 3.86
CA ARG A 190 3.94 0.55 4.48
C ARG A 190 4.92 1.69 4.27
N ARG A 191 4.38 2.90 4.39
CA ARG A 191 5.11 4.15 4.40
C ARG A 191 4.40 5.13 5.32
N LEU A 192 5.13 6.00 6.01
CA LEU A 192 4.51 7.10 6.73
C LEU A 192 4.09 8.20 5.74
N LEU A 193 2.80 8.52 5.71
CA LEU A 193 2.26 9.57 4.85
C LEU A 193 1.89 10.80 5.68
N ALA A 194 2.30 11.98 5.21
CA ALA A 194 1.91 13.24 5.83
C ALA A 194 0.53 13.68 5.34
N MET A 195 -0.38 13.90 6.29
CA MET A 195 -1.73 14.43 6.07
C MET A 195 -1.78 15.92 6.42
N GLY A 196 -2.94 16.55 6.21
CA GLY A 196 -3.17 17.93 6.60
C GLY A 196 -3.04 18.17 8.11
N PHE A 197 -2.66 19.39 8.48
CA PHE A 197 -2.73 19.88 9.87
C PHE A 197 -1.97 19.02 10.88
N GLY A 198 -0.70 18.72 10.59
CA GLY A 198 0.21 18.05 11.53
C GLY A 198 0.06 16.53 11.63
N LYS A 199 -1.00 15.97 11.03
CA LYS A 199 -1.35 14.54 11.10
C LYS A 199 -0.52 13.69 10.15
N VAL A 200 -0.39 12.42 10.50
CA VAL A 200 0.29 11.41 9.69
C VAL A 200 -0.49 10.10 9.75
N THR A 201 -0.38 9.27 8.69
CA THR A 201 -1.00 7.96 8.63
C THR A 201 -0.05 6.85 8.17
N ALA A 202 -0.23 5.67 8.75
CA ALA A 202 0.43 4.42 8.36
C ALA A 202 -0.20 3.22 9.10
N PRO A 203 -0.01 1.98 8.61
CA PRO A 203 -0.28 0.77 9.39
C PRO A 203 0.45 0.77 10.73
N TYR A 204 -0.24 0.39 11.81
CA TYR A 204 0.31 0.13 13.15
C TYR A 204 1.06 1.30 13.81
N LEU A 205 0.75 2.52 13.38
CA LEU A 205 1.35 3.76 13.87
C LEU A 205 1.19 3.95 15.39
N GLY A 206 0.06 3.54 15.94
CA GLY A 206 -0.28 3.62 17.36
C GLY A 206 0.57 2.74 18.28
N ASP A 207 1.37 1.83 17.74
CA ASP A 207 2.37 1.07 18.53
C ASP A 207 3.79 1.68 18.41
N ARG A 208 3.96 2.76 17.64
CA ARG A 208 5.27 3.37 17.36
C ARG A 208 5.47 4.74 17.99
N PHE A 209 4.38 5.47 18.30
CA PHE A 209 4.47 6.83 18.84
C PHE A 209 5.24 6.88 20.17
N GLY A 210 5.01 5.90 21.06
CA GLY A 210 5.64 5.84 22.37
C GLY A 210 7.15 5.65 22.26
N ALA A 211 7.58 4.71 21.40
CA ALA A 211 8.99 4.49 21.12
C ALA A 211 9.69 5.72 20.52
N ALA A 212 9.03 6.43 19.59
CA ALA A 212 9.54 7.69 19.07
C ALA A 212 9.69 8.75 20.20
N ALA A 213 8.70 8.86 21.08
CA ALA A 213 8.75 9.78 22.22
C ALA A 213 9.87 9.41 23.22
N LEU A 214 10.16 8.13 23.42
CA LEU A 214 11.27 7.67 24.27
C LEU A 214 12.65 7.98 23.67
N LEU A 215 12.82 7.85 22.35
CA LEU A 215 14.05 8.27 21.67
C LEU A 215 14.25 9.79 21.75
N GLU A 216 13.18 10.56 21.57
CA GLU A 216 13.20 12.01 21.77
C GLU A 216 13.51 12.38 23.22
N LEU A 217 12.93 11.69 24.21
CA LEU A 217 13.26 11.87 25.62
C LEU A 217 14.76 11.66 25.86
N LEU A 218 15.35 10.55 25.38
CA LEU A 218 16.79 10.28 25.52
C LEU A 218 17.63 11.45 24.98
N ARG A 219 17.25 12.03 23.83
CA ARG A 219 17.93 13.20 23.24
C ARG A 219 17.80 14.47 24.10
N ARG A 220 16.72 14.62 24.87
CA ARG A 220 16.47 15.79 25.73
C ARG A 220 17.06 15.66 27.13
N LEU A 221 17.38 14.45 27.58
CA LEU A 221 17.87 14.20 28.95
C LEU A 221 19.24 14.85 29.21
N ASP A 222 19.31 15.60 30.30
CA ASP A 222 20.57 15.96 30.97
C ASP A 222 20.76 15.04 32.19
N ARG A 223 21.74 14.13 32.09
CA ARG A 223 22.01 13.12 33.12
C ARG A 223 22.39 13.73 34.47
N THR A 224 22.94 14.94 34.49
CA THR A 224 23.36 15.62 35.72
C THR A 224 22.17 16.10 36.56
N ARG A 225 20.99 16.20 35.94
CA ARG A 225 19.77 16.74 36.56
C ARG A 225 18.75 15.65 36.94
N LEU A 226 19.06 14.38 36.65
CA LEU A 226 18.20 13.27 37.01
C LEU A 226 18.12 13.10 38.53
N ARG A 227 16.90 13.05 39.05
CA ARG A 227 16.62 12.69 40.44
C ARG A 227 16.30 11.19 40.52
N GLY A 228 16.97 10.46 41.41
CA GLY A 228 16.80 9.02 41.56
C GLY A 228 17.31 8.22 40.34
N THR A 229 16.68 7.07 40.10
CA THR A 229 17.01 6.16 39.00
C THR A 229 15.90 6.20 37.95
N LEU A 230 16.25 6.32 36.67
CA LEU A 230 15.32 6.29 35.54
C LEU A 230 15.70 5.16 34.60
N THR A 231 14.78 4.23 34.36
CA THR A 231 14.91 3.21 33.31
C THR A 231 13.93 3.51 32.18
N ILE A 232 14.44 3.59 30.96
CA ILE A 232 13.65 3.76 29.74
C ILE A 232 13.72 2.46 28.96
N ALA A 233 12.56 1.91 28.55
CA ALA A 233 12.50 0.62 27.89
C ALA A 233 11.54 0.57 26.68
N PHE A 234 11.95 -0.19 25.67
CA PHE A 234 11.26 -0.49 24.43
C PHE A 234 10.87 -1.96 24.46
N LEU A 235 9.59 -2.23 24.76
CA LEU A 235 9.07 -3.56 25.08
C LEU A 235 8.85 -4.38 23.81
N ALA A 236 9.47 -5.56 23.75
CA ALA A 236 9.16 -6.57 22.75
C ALA A 236 7.95 -7.41 23.19
N GLN A 237 7.28 -8.06 22.23
CA GLN A 237 6.24 -9.06 22.49
C GLN A 237 5.06 -8.57 23.36
N GLN A 238 4.71 -7.28 23.32
CA GLN A 238 3.57 -6.72 24.04
C GLN A 238 2.23 -7.28 23.55
N TRP A 239 2.08 -7.54 22.25
CA TRP A 239 0.88 -8.13 21.66
C TRP A 239 0.66 -9.58 22.07
N THR A 240 1.71 -10.27 22.55
CA THR A 240 1.63 -11.64 23.08
C THR A 240 1.30 -11.68 24.57
N ASN A 241 0.42 -10.78 25.01
CA ASN A 241 -0.01 -10.60 26.40
C ASN A 241 1.07 -10.03 27.34
N ALA A 242 1.75 -8.96 26.90
CA ALA A 242 2.68 -8.18 27.72
C ALA A 242 3.91 -8.95 28.24
N ARG A 243 4.40 -9.96 27.51
CA ARG A 243 5.55 -10.77 27.94
C ARG A 243 6.81 -9.93 28.17
N GLY A 244 7.07 -8.93 27.34
CA GLY A 244 8.20 -8.01 27.52
C GLY A 244 8.10 -7.19 28.81
N LEU A 245 6.92 -6.64 29.12
CA LEU A 245 6.70 -5.90 30.37
C LEU A 245 6.84 -6.80 31.60
N ASP A 246 6.21 -7.98 31.57
CA ASP A 246 6.28 -8.97 32.64
C ASP A 246 7.73 -9.37 32.90
N ARG A 247 8.48 -9.64 31.84
CA ARG A 247 9.89 -9.99 31.94
C ARG A 247 10.73 -8.89 32.56
N LEU A 248 10.53 -7.64 32.11
CA LEU A 248 11.28 -6.49 32.57
C LEU A 248 11.02 -6.20 34.05
N THR A 249 9.75 -6.26 34.48
CA THR A 249 9.34 -5.99 35.86
C THR A 249 9.78 -7.06 36.87
N GLN A 250 10.08 -8.28 36.43
CA GLN A 250 10.74 -9.28 37.29
C GLN A 250 12.20 -8.91 37.60
N HIS A 251 12.86 -8.23 36.66
CA HIS A 251 14.29 -7.89 36.74
C HIS A 251 14.55 -6.50 37.29
N ILE A 252 13.62 -5.57 37.05
CA ILE A 252 13.73 -4.18 37.42
C ILE A 252 12.60 -3.87 38.40
N ARG A 253 12.95 -3.80 39.69
CA ARG A 253 12.03 -3.39 40.76
C ARG A 253 11.93 -1.87 40.78
N ALA A 254 10.92 -1.33 40.11
CA ALA A 254 10.63 0.10 40.11
C ALA A 254 9.67 0.48 41.24
N ASP A 255 9.82 1.70 41.76
CA ASP A 255 8.84 2.34 42.64
C ASP A 255 7.66 2.90 41.82
N GLU A 256 7.93 3.37 40.60
CA GLU A 256 6.97 4.02 39.70
C GLU A 256 7.05 3.44 38.29
N LEU A 257 5.89 3.19 37.67
CA LEU A 257 5.77 2.73 36.28
C LEU A 257 4.93 3.70 35.45
N VAL A 258 5.52 4.26 34.41
CA VAL A 258 4.84 4.99 33.33
C VAL A 258 4.79 4.09 32.10
N TYR A 259 3.62 3.53 31.82
CA TYR A 259 3.37 2.76 30.61
C TYR A 259 2.83 3.66 29.50
N ILE A 260 3.47 3.66 28.33
CA ILE A 260 3.08 4.44 27.17
C ILE A 260 2.58 3.50 26.09
N GLY A 261 1.32 3.61 25.69
CA GLY A 261 0.77 2.80 24.61
C GLY A 261 -0.72 3.02 24.44
N ARG A 262 -1.33 2.39 23.44
CA ARG A 262 -2.76 2.55 23.14
C ARG A 262 -3.64 2.34 24.38
N LEU A 263 -4.67 3.17 24.52
CA LEU A 263 -5.75 2.89 25.47
C LEU A 263 -6.73 1.89 24.86
N ARG A 264 -7.30 1.03 25.70
CA ARG A 264 -8.45 0.19 25.36
C ARG A 264 -9.67 0.80 26.04
N PRO A 265 -10.48 1.62 25.37
CA PRO A 265 -11.55 2.38 26.03
C PRO A 265 -12.58 1.46 26.68
N ARG A 266 -13.12 1.85 27.84
CA ARG A 266 -14.27 1.17 28.45
C ARG A 266 -15.56 1.77 27.90
N GLY A 267 -16.17 1.10 26.91
CA GLY A 267 -17.47 1.45 26.33
C GLY A 267 -17.48 1.32 24.79
N THR A 268 -18.61 0.94 24.22
CA THR A 268 -18.84 0.83 22.77
C THR A 268 -19.62 2.06 22.30
N GLY A 269 -19.01 2.91 21.48
CA GLY A 269 -19.70 4.04 20.88
C GLY A 269 -18.76 5.03 20.18
N PRO A 270 -19.21 5.68 19.09
CA PRO A 270 -18.47 6.75 18.44
C PRO A 270 -18.21 7.91 19.43
N GLY A 271 -16.97 8.41 19.50
CA GLY A 271 -16.57 9.54 20.34
C GLY A 271 -16.06 9.21 21.75
N THR A 272 -15.78 7.94 22.07
CA THR A 272 -15.22 7.54 23.38
C THR A 272 -13.72 7.83 23.53
N VAL A 273 -12.98 7.90 22.42
CA VAL A 273 -11.59 8.35 22.37
C VAL A 273 -11.55 9.73 21.73
N PRO A 274 -10.82 10.71 22.31
CA PRO A 274 -10.62 12.01 21.67
C PRO A 274 -10.04 11.87 20.25
N GLU A 275 -10.25 12.87 19.41
CA GLU A 275 -9.66 12.93 18.07
C GLU A 275 -8.16 13.28 18.13
N PRO A 276 -7.36 12.86 17.12
CA PRO A 276 -5.99 13.36 16.93
C PRO A 276 -5.90 14.89 16.98
N GLY A 277 -5.01 15.41 17.82
CA GLY A 277 -4.83 16.82 18.17
C GLY A 277 -5.35 17.18 19.58
N ALA A 278 -5.85 16.22 20.35
CA ALA A 278 -6.44 16.46 21.67
C ALA A 278 -5.44 16.51 22.84
N GLY A 279 -4.15 16.26 22.61
CA GLY A 279 -3.09 16.22 23.60
C GLY A 279 -2.81 14.82 24.16
N VAL A 280 -2.20 14.76 25.33
CA VAL A 280 -1.88 13.51 26.03
C VAL A 280 -3.15 12.90 26.61
N LEU A 281 -3.30 11.58 26.52
CA LEU A 281 -4.37 10.84 27.19
C LEU A 281 -3.82 10.18 28.45
N LEU A 282 -4.61 10.24 29.53
CA LEU A 282 -4.32 9.62 30.82
C LEU A 282 -5.40 8.59 31.13
N ALA A 283 -5.04 7.31 31.29
CA ALA A 283 -6.00 6.28 31.66
C ALA A 283 -6.58 6.54 33.05
N VAL A 284 -7.91 6.46 33.17
CA VAL A 284 -8.65 6.44 34.45
C VAL A 284 -9.63 5.28 34.50
N GLU A 285 -10.14 4.94 35.69
CA GLU A 285 -10.96 3.74 35.86
C GLU A 285 -12.36 3.85 35.22
N ARG A 286 -12.99 5.04 35.27
CA ARG A 286 -14.38 5.28 34.84
C ARG A 286 -14.54 6.69 34.27
N ALA A 287 -15.58 6.88 33.46
CA ALA A 287 -15.92 8.18 32.87
C ALA A 287 -16.19 9.23 33.95
N GLY A 288 -15.62 10.42 33.80
CA GLY A 288 -15.77 11.53 34.74
C GLY A 288 -15.05 11.33 36.08
N ALA A 289 -14.26 10.26 36.25
CA ALA A 289 -13.44 10.09 37.44
C ALA A 289 -12.25 11.05 37.40
N GLU A 290 -12.07 11.83 38.48
CA GLU A 290 -10.86 12.60 38.68
C GLU A 290 -9.65 11.65 38.81
N PRO A 291 -8.49 11.98 38.22
CA PRO A 291 -7.27 11.22 38.44
C PRO A 291 -6.95 11.13 39.94
N VAL A 292 -6.53 9.95 40.41
CA VAL A 292 -6.16 9.70 41.82
C VAL A 292 -4.73 9.17 41.92
N GLY A 293 -4.10 9.34 43.08
CA GLY A 293 -2.74 8.85 43.34
C GLY A 293 -1.74 9.35 42.30
N PHE A 294 -0.95 8.43 41.74
CA PHE A 294 0.10 8.78 40.77
C PHE A 294 -0.46 9.40 39.47
N ALA A 295 -1.69 9.05 39.07
CA ALA A 295 -2.35 9.69 37.93
C ALA A 295 -2.67 11.17 38.19
N ALA A 296 -3.06 11.52 39.43
CA ALA A 296 -3.29 12.91 39.84
C ALA A 296 -2.02 13.74 39.82
N GLU A 297 -0.90 13.15 40.27
CA GLU A 297 0.41 13.79 40.25
C GLU A 297 0.86 14.07 38.81
N MET A 298 0.65 13.12 37.89
CA MET A 298 0.94 13.31 36.46
C MET A 298 0.05 14.38 35.81
N ALA A 299 -1.23 14.45 36.18
CA ALA A 299 -2.13 15.49 35.70
C ALA A 299 -1.71 16.88 36.22
N ALA A 300 -1.32 16.98 37.50
CA ALA A 300 -0.81 18.21 38.09
C ALA A 300 0.51 18.66 37.43
N LEU A 301 1.40 17.72 37.13
CA LEU A 301 2.64 17.98 36.40
C LEU A 301 2.35 18.52 34.98
N ALA A 302 1.42 17.90 34.25
CA ALA A 302 1.00 18.38 32.94
C ALA A 302 0.46 19.82 33.02
N ALA A 303 -0.42 20.11 33.99
CA ALA A 303 -0.97 21.43 34.22
C ALA A 303 0.11 22.48 34.55
N ALA A 304 1.08 22.14 35.41
CA ALA A 304 2.20 23.02 35.77
C ALA A 304 3.07 23.44 34.57
N HIS A 305 3.07 22.63 33.51
CA HIS A 305 3.84 22.88 32.29
C HIS A 305 2.97 23.23 31.06
N ASN A 306 1.68 23.50 31.25
CA ASN A 306 0.73 23.82 30.17
C ASN A 306 0.64 22.73 29.09
N ILE A 307 0.75 21.47 29.48
CA ILE A 307 0.66 20.33 28.58
C ILE A 307 -0.80 19.87 28.54
N PRO A 308 -1.47 19.89 27.38
CA PRO A 308 -2.84 19.39 27.26
C PRO A 308 -2.89 17.90 27.62
N LEU A 309 -3.68 17.57 28.65
CA LEU A 309 -3.88 16.21 29.13
C LEU A 309 -5.36 15.95 29.36
N ARG A 310 -5.85 14.80 28.91
CA ARG A 310 -7.26 14.39 29.05
C ARG A 310 -7.37 13.02 29.73
N PRO A 311 -8.07 12.93 30.88
CA PRO A 311 -8.45 11.65 31.45
C PRO A 311 -9.40 10.87 30.53
N VAL A 312 -9.11 9.61 30.26
CA VAL A 312 -9.92 8.71 29.40
C VAL A 312 -10.15 7.37 30.12
N PRO A 313 -11.41 6.91 30.22
CA PRO A 313 -11.71 5.60 30.82
C PRO A 313 -11.12 4.48 29.99
N ALA A 314 -10.23 3.69 30.59
CA ALA A 314 -9.56 2.61 29.89
C ALA A 314 -9.59 1.31 30.69
N ALA A 315 -9.55 0.19 29.98
CA ALA A 315 -9.28 -1.11 30.58
C ALA A 315 -7.84 -1.13 31.16
N PRO A 316 -7.58 -1.96 32.18
CA PRO A 316 -6.24 -2.13 32.72
C PRO A 316 -5.25 -2.58 31.64
N LEU A 317 -3.96 -2.41 31.94
CA LEU A 317 -2.89 -2.88 31.06
C LEU A 317 -3.11 -4.35 30.67
N PRO A 318 -3.00 -4.69 29.38
CA PRO A 318 -3.37 -6.01 28.88
C PRO A 318 -2.33 -7.05 29.26
N ARG A 319 -2.50 -7.67 30.43
CA ARG A 319 -1.60 -8.69 30.99
C ARG A 319 -2.37 -9.98 31.18
N ALA A 320 -2.22 -10.90 30.23
CA ALA A 320 -2.81 -12.24 30.31
C ALA A 320 -1.68 -13.28 30.34
N SER A 321 -1.50 -13.95 31.47
CA SER A 321 -0.48 -14.97 31.64
C SER A 321 -1.13 -16.26 32.11
N TYR A 322 -0.72 -17.39 31.52
CA TYR A 322 -1.14 -18.72 31.98
C TYR A 322 -0.67 -19.03 33.41
N THR A 323 0.36 -18.34 33.90
CA THR A 323 0.98 -18.59 35.22
C THR A 323 0.78 -17.41 36.19
N GLY A 324 -0.01 -16.41 35.82
CA GLY A 324 -0.01 -15.10 36.49
C GLY A 324 1.21 -14.25 36.07
N GLY A 325 1.00 -12.94 35.97
CA GLY A 325 2.08 -11.97 35.72
C GLY A 325 2.69 -11.47 37.03
N PRO A 326 3.93 -10.96 37.04
CA PRO A 326 4.51 -10.34 38.24
C PRO A 326 3.67 -9.15 38.72
N GLU A 327 3.73 -8.83 40.01
CA GLU A 327 3.08 -7.62 40.53
C GLU A 327 3.72 -6.37 39.91
N LEU A 328 2.89 -5.42 39.50
CA LEU A 328 3.37 -4.09 39.12
C LEU A 328 3.66 -3.28 40.38
N PRO A 329 4.50 -2.22 40.28
CA PRO A 329 4.66 -1.26 41.35
C PRO A 329 3.32 -0.69 41.82
N ALA A 330 3.22 -0.23 43.07
CA ALA A 330 1.99 0.38 43.58
C ALA A 330 1.61 1.68 42.85
N ARG A 331 2.61 2.37 42.24
CA ARG A 331 2.43 3.62 41.50
C ARG A 331 2.57 3.35 40.01
N VAL A 332 1.43 3.15 39.34
CA VAL A 332 1.36 2.94 37.88
C VAL A 332 0.52 4.02 37.24
N VAL A 333 0.97 4.51 36.08
CA VAL A 333 0.19 5.36 35.19
C VAL A 333 0.27 4.84 33.76
N HIS A 334 -0.84 4.92 33.02
CA HIS A 334 -0.89 4.58 31.59
C HIS A 334 -1.19 5.86 30.80
N LEU A 335 -0.22 6.27 30.00
CA LEU A 335 -0.29 7.41 29.09
C LEU A 335 -0.47 6.94 27.65
N ALA A 336 -1.17 7.73 26.85
CA ALA A 336 -1.32 7.52 25.42
C ALA A 336 -1.44 8.85 24.67
N ILE A 337 -1.68 8.76 23.37
CA ILE A 337 -2.18 9.84 22.54
C ILE A 337 -3.42 9.35 21.77
N PRO A 338 -4.26 10.25 21.26
CA PRO A 338 -5.36 9.89 20.38
C PRO A 338 -4.88 9.23 19.09
N ILE A 339 -5.49 8.11 18.73
CA ILE A 339 -5.26 7.40 17.48
C ILE A 339 -6.61 7.16 16.82
N ALA A 340 -6.82 7.67 15.61
CA ALA A 340 -8.00 7.32 14.82
C ALA A 340 -7.76 5.98 14.08
N TRP A 341 -8.83 5.22 13.89
CA TRP A 341 -8.83 3.92 13.20
C TRP A 341 -7.80 2.93 13.75
N PRO A 342 -7.71 2.74 15.08
CA PRO A 342 -6.64 1.96 15.70
C PRO A 342 -6.64 0.51 15.19
N VAL A 343 -5.44 -0.08 15.03
CA VAL A 343 -5.24 -1.48 14.60
C VAL A 343 -5.71 -1.73 13.15
N THR A 344 -5.84 -0.67 12.34
CA THR A 344 -6.15 -0.77 10.91
C THR A 344 -4.91 -0.45 10.05
N PRO A 345 -4.95 -0.74 8.73
CA PRO A 345 -3.89 -0.34 7.81
C PRO A 345 -3.68 1.17 7.63
N ALA A 346 -4.57 2.03 8.16
CA ALA A 346 -4.46 3.48 8.05
C ALA A 346 -4.81 4.20 9.35
N GLU A 347 -4.07 3.87 10.40
CA GLU A 347 -4.14 4.63 11.65
C GLU A 347 -3.70 6.07 11.44
N VAL A 348 -4.30 6.99 12.19
CA VAL A 348 -3.97 8.43 12.13
C VAL A 348 -3.62 8.94 13.52
N LEU A 349 -2.51 9.67 13.62
CA LEU A 349 -2.17 10.45 14.82
C LEU A 349 -1.77 11.88 14.45
N ASP A 350 -1.80 12.77 15.43
CA ASP A 350 -1.23 14.11 15.33
C ASP A 350 0.16 14.13 15.96
N VAL A 351 1.17 14.58 15.20
CA VAL A 351 2.55 14.61 15.71
C VAL A 351 2.69 15.57 16.90
N ALA A 352 1.85 16.61 16.98
CA ALA A 352 1.83 17.51 18.13
C ALA A 352 1.46 16.77 19.43
N ASP A 353 0.57 15.78 19.38
CA ASP A 353 0.22 15.00 20.59
C ASP A 353 1.43 14.19 21.08
N ALA A 354 2.21 13.59 20.17
CA ALA A 354 3.44 12.88 20.50
C ALA A 354 4.53 13.82 21.04
N GLU A 355 4.60 15.06 20.55
CA GLU A 355 5.47 16.10 21.11
C GLU A 355 5.05 16.48 22.54
N GLN A 356 3.75 16.63 22.79
CA GLN A 356 3.22 16.93 24.13
C GLN A 356 3.46 15.80 25.12
N LEU A 357 3.32 14.54 24.67
CA LEU A 357 3.69 13.38 25.45
C LEU A 357 5.18 13.44 25.83
N THR A 358 6.05 13.73 24.86
CA THR A 358 7.49 13.86 25.12
C THR A 358 7.78 14.99 26.11
N ASN A 359 7.08 16.12 26.02
CA ASN A 359 7.20 17.22 26.98
C ASN A 359 6.84 16.76 28.40
N LEU A 360 5.77 15.97 28.55
CA LEU A 360 5.34 15.45 29.85
C LEU A 360 6.37 14.49 30.43
N LEU A 361 6.93 13.60 29.61
CA LEU A 361 7.98 12.67 30.04
C LEU A 361 9.27 13.41 30.43
N THR A 362 9.60 14.50 29.73
CA THR A 362 10.76 15.33 30.05
C THR A 362 10.56 16.05 31.39
N ALA A 363 9.37 16.64 31.60
CA ALA A 363 8.99 17.24 32.87
C ALA A 363 9.02 16.21 34.02
N TYR A 364 8.54 15.00 33.77
CA TYR A 364 8.58 13.92 34.75
C TYR A 364 10.03 13.52 35.08
N ALA A 365 10.89 13.40 34.07
CA ALA A 365 12.29 13.00 34.26
C ALA A 365 13.14 14.06 34.97
N LEU A 366 12.99 15.34 34.60
CA LEU A 366 13.90 16.44 34.96
C LEU A 366 13.28 17.58 35.80
N GLY A 367 11.95 17.66 35.88
CA GLY A 367 11.22 18.77 36.53
C GLY A 367 11.09 20.04 35.67
N GLU A 368 11.43 19.98 34.39
CA GLU A 368 11.28 21.09 33.45
C GLU A 368 11.00 20.59 32.03
N VAL A 369 10.52 21.48 31.15
CA VAL A 369 10.31 21.18 29.72
C VAL A 369 11.38 21.92 28.91
N LYS A 370 12.07 21.19 28.05
CA LYS A 370 12.92 21.76 26.99
C LYS A 370 12.25 21.48 25.65
N ALA A 371 11.97 22.53 24.88
CA ALA A 371 11.42 22.38 23.53
C ALA A 371 12.43 21.67 22.63
N GLY A 372 11.98 20.62 21.93
CA GLY A 372 12.78 19.95 20.91
C GLY A 372 12.73 20.73 19.59
N PRO A 373 13.69 20.50 18.68
CA PRO A 373 13.66 21.09 17.34
C PRO A 373 12.46 20.55 16.55
N THR A 374 11.72 21.44 15.89
CA THR A 374 10.64 21.07 14.97
C THR A 374 11.24 20.68 13.62
N GLY A 375 11.14 19.39 13.27
CA GLY A 375 11.58 18.86 11.99
C GLY A 375 10.43 18.73 11.00
N THR A 376 10.69 18.93 9.70
CA THR A 376 9.77 18.60 8.61
C THR A 376 10.08 17.20 8.07
N VAL A 377 9.05 16.41 7.69
CA VAL A 377 9.31 15.18 6.91
C VAL A 377 9.82 15.65 5.56
N ARG A 378 11.05 15.27 5.20
CA ARG A 378 11.49 15.40 3.81
C ARG A 378 10.73 14.37 2.98
N SER A 379 9.96 14.83 2.01
CA SER A 379 9.44 13.94 0.98
C SER A 379 10.63 13.29 0.25
N SER A 380 10.50 11.99 -0.06
CA SER A 380 11.46 11.29 -0.90
C SER A 380 11.60 12.03 -2.23
N ARG A 381 12.83 12.20 -2.72
CA ARG A 381 13.08 12.72 -4.07
C ARG A 381 12.31 11.87 -5.07
N GLU A 382 11.40 12.50 -5.80
CA GLU A 382 10.83 11.88 -7.00
C GLU A 382 11.95 11.73 -8.03
N GLU A 383 12.10 10.53 -8.58
CA GLU A 383 12.96 10.33 -9.74
C GLU A 383 12.37 11.15 -10.89
N GLN A 384 13.16 12.08 -11.45
CA GLN A 384 12.75 12.82 -12.63
C GLN A 384 12.60 11.86 -13.80
N PHE A 385 11.40 11.79 -14.37
CA PHE A 385 11.16 11.03 -15.59
C PHE A 385 12.00 11.61 -16.72
N VAL A 386 12.77 10.76 -17.39
CA VAL A 386 13.52 11.11 -18.60
C VAL A 386 12.91 10.35 -19.75
N ARG A 387 12.50 11.09 -20.78
CA ARG A 387 11.89 10.51 -21.98
C ARG A 387 12.85 9.46 -22.60
N PRO A 388 12.37 8.25 -22.92
CA PRO A 388 13.23 7.22 -23.49
C PRO A 388 13.71 7.59 -24.89
N THR A 389 14.99 7.36 -25.16
CA THR A 389 15.63 7.55 -26.48
C THR A 389 15.74 6.26 -27.28
N ARG A 390 15.40 5.12 -26.66
CA ARG A 390 15.35 3.77 -27.23
C ARG A 390 14.04 3.09 -26.82
N ALA A 391 13.69 1.98 -27.47
CA ALA A 391 12.57 1.15 -27.06
C ALA A 391 12.73 0.74 -25.59
N PRO A 392 11.80 1.12 -24.69
CA PRO A 392 11.85 0.69 -23.30
C PRO A 392 11.51 -0.80 -23.17
N SER A 393 12.02 -1.44 -22.13
CA SER A 393 11.58 -2.79 -21.74
C SER A 393 10.12 -2.78 -21.24
N MET A 394 9.46 -3.94 -21.29
CA MET A 394 8.09 -4.07 -20.79
C MET A 394 8.00 -3.70 -19.30
N THR A 395 8.96 -4.12 -18.48
CA THR A 395 9.05 -3.73 -17.07
C THR A 395 9.13 -2.21 -16.87
N GLU A 396 9.91 -1.49 -17.69
CA GLU A 396 10.01 -0.03 -17.61
C GLU A 396 8.68 0.66 -17.97
N LEU A 397 8.03 0.22 -19.06
CA LEU A 397 6.71 0.73 -19.46
C LEU A 397 5.68 0.52 -18.36
N LEU A 398 5.58 -0.71 -17.85
CA LEU A 398 4.64 -1.07 -16.79
C LEU A 398 4.87 -0.23 -15.53
N ARG A 399 6.12 -0.09 -15.08
CA ARG A 399 6.44 0.73 -13.91
C ARG A 399 5.95 2.17 -14.10
N TRP A 400 6.29 2.82 -15.21
CA TRP A 400 5.89 4.21 -15.44
C TRP A 400 4.38 4.40 -15.57
N LEU A 401 3.68 3.47 -16.22
CA LEU A 401 2.24 3.59 -16.42
C LEU A 401 1.43 3.20 -15.17
N VAL A 402 1.86 2.18 -14.42
CA VAL A 402 1.24 1.80 -13.15
C VAL A 402 1.39 2.90 -12.11
N GLU A 403 2.54 3.58 -12.06
CA GLU A 403 2.77 4.64 -11.07
C GLU A 403 2.17 6.00 -11.46
N THR A 404 1.65 6.13 -12.69
CA THR A 404 0.88 7.31 -13.12
C THR A 404 -0.59 7.14 -12.75
N CYS A 405 -1.20 8.11 -12.07
CA CYS A 405 -2.62 8.04 -11.69
C CYS A 405 -3.53 8.67 -12.76
N GLY A 406 -4.68 8.03 -13.03
CA GLY A 406 -5.71 8.59 -13.91
C GLY A 406 -7.05 7.88 -13.76
N VAL A 407 -7.87 8.31 -12.80
CA VAL A 407 -9.22 7.77 -12.58
C VAL A 407 -10.14 8.14 -13.75
N SER A 408 -11.20 7.37 -14.05
CA SER A 408 -12.14 7.68 -15.13
C SER A 408 -12.65 9.13 -15.09
N GLY A 409 -12.41 9.88 -16.17
CA GLY A 409 -12.64 11.32 -16.32
C GLY A 409 -11.46 12.23 -15.93
N HIS A 410 -10.33 11.66 -15.49
CA HIS A 410 -9.11 12.33 -15.05
C HIS A 410 -7.85 11.70 -15.68
N GLU A 411 -7.95 11.14 -16.88
CA GLU A 411 -6.91 10.36 -17.57
C GLU A 411 -5.77 11.22 -18.13
N GLY A 412 -5.82 12.54 -17.97
CA GLY A 412 -4.84 13.50 -18.50
C GLY A 412 -3.38 13.11 -18.25
N PRO A 413 -2.96 12.86 -16.99
CA PRO A 413 -1.59 12.46 -16.68
C PRO A 413 -1.18 11.14 -17.36
N VAL A 414 -2.10 10.18 -17.48
CA VAL A 414 -1.83 8.88 -18.14
C VAL A 414 -1.66 9.09 -19.64
N ARG A 415 -2.54 9.89 -20.26
CA ARG A 415 -2.45 10.26 -21.68
C ARG A 415 -1.12 10.92 -22.02
N GLU A 416 -0.72 11.89 -21.20
CA GLU A 416 0.57 12.58 -21.34
C GLU A 416 1.73 11.59 -21.23
N ARG A 417 1.70 10.71 -20.22
CA ARG A 417 2.74 9.68 -20.05
C ARG A 417 2.80 8.72 -21.23
N ILE A 418 1.68 8.27 -21.76
CA ILE A 418 1.65 7.42 -22.96
C ILE A 418 2.29 8.16 -24.14
N ALA A 419 1.91 9.42 -24.39
CA ALA A 419 2.46 10.22 -25.47
C ALA A 419 3.99 10.41 -25.35
N GLU A 420 4.50 10.57 -24.13
CA GLU A 420 5.95 10.66 -23.86
C GLU A 420 6.69 9.35 -24.15
N LEU A 421 6.06 8.21 -23.87
CA LEU A 421 6.64 6.87 -24.04
C LEU A 421 6.60 6.34 -25.48
N LEU A 422 5.81 6.98 -26.35
CA LEU A 422 5.73 6.61 -27.77
C LEU A 422 7.04 6.92 -28.52
N PRO A 423 7.34 6.17 -29.59
CA PRO A 423 8.51 6.40 -30.43
C PRO A 423 8.61 7.85 -30.96
N PRO A 424 9.82 8.40 -31.19
CA PRO A 424 9.98 9.78 -31.66
C PRO A 424 9.28 10.12 -32.99
N TRP A 425 9.01 9.12 -33.83
CA TRP A 425 8.28 9.29 -35.09
C TRP A 425 6.76 9.38 -34.89
N ALA A 426 6.24 8.90 -33.78
CA ALA A 426 4.80 8.83 -33.53
C ALA A 426 4.19 10.24 -33.43
N ARG A 427 2.99 10.38 -33.99
CA ARG A 427 2.22 11.64 -33.98
C ARG A 427 0.79 11.33 -33.53
N PRO A 428 0.57 11.07 -32.23
CA PRO A 428 -0.77 10.78 -31.74
C PRO A 428 -1.64 12.05 -31.74
N GLU A 429 -2.94 11.89 -31.94
CA GLU A 429 -3.98 12.92 -31.86
C GLU A 429 -4.85 12.65 -30.63
N THR A 430 -5.24 13.69 -29.89
CA THR A 430 -6.27 13.55 -28.84
C THR A 430 -7.62 13.96 -29.41
N ASP A 431 -8.64 13.10 -29.32
CA ASP A 431 -9.99 13.43 -29.77
C ASP A 431 -10.81 14.18 -28.70
N ASP A 432 -12.05 14.57 -29.04
CA ASP A 432 -12.92 15.35 -28.16
C ASP A 432 -13.36 14.59 -26.89
N ALA A 433 -13.29 13.26 -26.90
CA ALA A 433 -13.54 12.41 -25.74
C ALA A 433 -12.29 12.22 -24.87
N GLY A 434 -11.15 12.79 -25.27
CA GLY A 434 -9.88 12.68 -24.59
C GLY A 434 -9.10 11.41 -24.91
N ASN A 435 -9.55 10.60 -25.87
CA ASN A 435 -8.83 9.40 -26.33
C ASN A 435 -7.55 9.81 -27.06
N LEU A 436 -6.48 9.04 -26.90
CA LEU A 436 -5.23 9.22 -27.65
C LEU A 436 -5.18 8.24 -28.83
N LEU A 437 -5.04 8.76 -30.05
CA LEU A 437 -5.17 7.99 -31.29
C LEU A 437 -3.86 8.05 -32.06
N LEU A 438 -3.23 6.91 -32.32
CA LEU A 438 -2.04 6.80 -33.18
C LEU A 438 -2.38 5.99 -34.43
N ARG A 439 -2.35 6.65 -35.59
CA ARG A 439 -2.44 5.98 -36.89
C ARG A 439 -1.05 5.60 -37.38
N ILE A 440 -0.89 4.37 -37.85
CA ILE A 440 0.37 3.86 -38.38
C ILE A 440 0.14 3.34 -39.80
N GLY A 441 1.04 3.68 -40.72
CA GLY A 441 0.98 3.29 -42.13
C GLY A 441 0.02 4.14 -42.96
N GLY A 442 -0.47 3.55 -44.06
CA GLY A 442 -1.40 4.17 -45.00
C GLY A 442 -1.89 3.15 -46.03
N ALA A 443 -3.21 3.05 -46.18
CA ALA A 443 -3.83 2.21 -47.20
C ALA A 443 -4.20 3.06 -48.43
N PRO A 444 -3.88 2.61 -49.66
CA PRO A 444 -4.35 3.28 -50.88
C PRO A 444 -5.88 3.34 -50.92
N ALA A 445 -6.41 4.39 -51.56
CA ALA A 445 -7.85 4.48 -51.81
C ALA A 445 -8.35 3.24 -52.57
N GLY A 446 -9.42 2.60 -52.07
CA GLY A 446 -9.96 1.36 -52.65
C GLY A 446 -9.24 0.07 -52.23
N SER A 447 -8.30 0.13 -51.27
CA SER A 447 -7.70 -1.07 -50.68
C SER A 447 -8.79 -2.00 -50.10
N ARG A 448 -8.67 -3.30 -50.39
CA ARG A 448 -9.51 -4.35 -49.79
C ARG A 448 -8.90 -4.95 -48.52
N VAL A 449 -7.79 -4.38 -48.05
CA VAL A 449 -7.15 -4.84 -46.82
C VAL A 449 -8.01 -4.42 -45.62
N PRO A 450 -8.33 -5.33 -44.69
CA PRO A 450 -9.15 -4.99 -43.53
C PRO A 450 -8.53 -3.87 -42.69
N ARG A 451 -9.37 -2.93 -42.27
CA ARG A 451 -9.02 -1.89 -41.29
C ARG A 451 -9.05 -2.49 -39.89
N ILE A 452 -7.99 -2.26 -39.14
CA ILE A 452 -7.81 -2.83 -37.81
C ILE A 452 -7.63 -1.71 -36.80
N ALA A 453 -8.32 -1.82 -35.66
CA ALA A 453 -8.07 -1.00 -34.49
C ALA A 453 -7.67 -1.88 -33.30
N PHE A 454 -6.67 -1.45 -32.54
CA PHE A 454 -6.36 -1.98 -31.21
C PHE A 454 -6.74 -0.92 -30.19
N VAL A 455 -7.48 -1.31 -29.15
CA VAL A 455 -8.03 -0.38 -28.16
C VAL A 455 -7.65 -0.86 -26.77
N ALA A 456 -6.97 -0.02 -26.00
CA ALA A 456 -6.64 -0.23 -24.59
C ALA A 456 -7.15 0.98 -23.79
N HIS A 457 -7.55 0.83 -22.54
CA HIS A 457 -8.05 1.96 -21.75
C HIS A 457 -6.95 2.62 -20.90
N MET A 458 -7.10 3.92 -20.68
CA MET A 458 -6.16 4.72 -19.87
C MET A 458 -6.58 4.81 -18.42
N ASP A 459 -7.89 4.76 -18.17
CA ASP A 459 -8.42 4.99 -16.85
C ASP A 459 -8.10 3.85 -15.87
N GLU A 460 -8.49 4.08 -14.63
CA GLU A 460 -8.43 3.10 -13.56
C GLU A 460 -9.58 3.38 -12.60
N ILE A 461 -9.98 2.37 -11.84
CA ILE A 461 -10.93 2.59 -10.75
C ILE A 461 -10.38 3.59 -9.73
N GLY A 462 -11.28 4.28 -9.02
CA GLY A 462 -10.93 5.22 -7.97
C GLY A 462 -12.15 5.92 -7.42
N TYR A 463 -11.95 7.15 -6.93
CA TYR A 463 -13.03 7.96 -6.38
C TYR A 463 -12.95 9.40 -6.87
N VAL A 464 -14.05 10.13 -6.73
CA VAL A 464 -14.13 11.57 -6.97
C VAL A 464 -14.81 12.23 -5.78
N VAL A 465 -14.28 13.38 -5.35
CA VAL A 465 -14.91 14.22 -4.31
C VAL A 465 -16.26 14.69 -4.80
N GLU A 466 -17.33 14.30 -4.11
CA GLU A 466 -18.70 14.69 -4.42
C GLU A 466 -19.12 15.90 -3.58
N SER A 467 -18.76 15.92 -2.29
CA SER A 467 -19.01 17.06 -1.41
C SER A 467 -18.00 17.13 -0.26
N ILE A 468 -17.95 18.29 0.39
CA ILE A 468 -17.15 18.53 1.59
C ILE A 468 -18.12 18.73 2.74
N ALA A 469 -18.05 17.87 3.75
CA ALA A 469 -18.92 17.91 4.91
C ALA A 469 -18.51 19.02 5.90
N PRO A 470 -19.43 19.51 6.75
CA PRO A 470 -19.14 20.58 7.71
C PRO A 470 -18.02 20.26 8.73
N ASP A 471 -17.73 18.98 8.94
CA ASP A 471 -16.67 18.48 9.81
C ASP A 471 -15.32 18.30 9.07
N GLY A 472 -15.21 18.82 7.84
CA GLY A 472 -14.01 18.73 7.01
C GLY A 472 -13.74 17.35 6.41
N ARG A 473 -14.70 16.41 6.45
CA ARG A 473 -14.57 15.14 5.72
C ARG A 473 -15.00 15.29 4.27
N LEU A 474 -14.34 14.55 3.39
CA LEU A 474 -14.80 14.43 2.00
C LEU A 474 -15.85 13.33 1.94
N VAL A 475 -16.95 13.58 1.24
CA VAL A 475 -17.85 12.52 0.75
C VAL A 475 -17.44 12.25 -0.68
N VAL A 476 -17.17 10.99 -0.98
CA VAL A 476 -16.65 10.57 -2.29
C VAL A 476 -17.59 9.56 -2.94
N ARG A 477 -17.58 9.54 -4.27
CA ARG A 477 -18.28 8.53 -5.08
C ARG A 477 -17.29 7.67 -5.82
N SER A 478 -17.57 6.37 -5.91
CA SER A 478 -16.76 5.44 -6.70
C SER A 478 -16.81 5.76 -8.19
N ARG A 479 -15.70 5.53 -8.87
CA ARG A 479 -15.55 5.51 -10.32
C ARG A 479 -14.95 4.15 -10.67
N GLY A 480 -15.69 3.32 -11.39
CA GLY A 480 -15.38 1.91 -11.56
C GLY A 480 -15.90 1.03 -10.41
N GLY A 481 -15.88 -0.28 -10.64
CA GLY A 481 -16.35 -1.29 -9.69
C GLY A 481 -15.21 -1.84 -8.84
N GLY A 482 -15.35 -1.87 -7.52
CA GLY A 482 -14.33 -2.45 -6.64
C GLY A 482 -14.92 -3.05 -5.37
N ILE A 483 -14.18 -3.95 -4.74
CA ILE A 483 -14.53 -4.54 -3.45
C ILE A 483 -14.15 -3.54 -2.35
N LEU A 484 -15.15 -2.89 -1.73
CA LEU A 484 -14.93 -1.83 -0.73
C LEU A 484 -13.96 -2.25 0.38
N GLN A 485 -14.01 -3.52 0.78
CA GLN A 485 -13.18 -4.09 1.84
C GLN A 485 -11.68 -3.92 1.61
N PHE A 486 -11.25 -3.84 0.35
CA PHE A 486 -9.84 -3.64 0.00
C PHE A 486 -9.38 -2.19 0.13
N PHE A 487 -10.31 -1.24 0.27
CA PHE A 487 -10.01 0.21 0.21
C PHE A 487 -10.41 0.95 1.49
N ALA A 488 -11.45 0.51 2.20
CA ALA A 488 -11.83 1.10 3.47
C ALA A 488 -10.77 0.81 4.55
N GLY A 489 -10.50 1.76 5.45
CA GLY A 489 -9.44 1.65 6.46
C GLY A 489 -8.02 1.68 5.88
N HIS A 490 -7.85 2.15 4.64
CA HIS A 490 -6.57 2.27 3.96
C HIS A 490 -6.27 3.72 3.54
N ALA A 491 -4.98 3.98 3.29
CA ALA A 491 -4.52 5.25 2.80
C ALA A 491 -4.97 5.50 1.35
N LEU A 492 -5.31 6.75 1.07
CA LEU A 492 -5.63 7.31 -0.24
C LEU A 492 -4.72 8.51 -0.53
N GLN A 493 -4.76 8.96 -1.77
CA GLN A 493 -4.18 10.21 -2.24
C GLN A 493 -5.23 10.98 -3.03
N VAL A 494 -5.50 12.22 -2.62
CA VAL A 494 -6.33 13.18 -3.35
C VAL A 494 -5.46 13.91 -4.35
N HIS A 495 -5.80 13.86 -5.64
CA HIS A 495 -5.07 14.50 -6.73
C HIS A 495 -5.56 15.92 -6.92
N THR A 496 -4.81 16.89 -6.38
CA THR A 496 -5.11 18.32 -6.50
C THR A 496 -4.28 18.97 -7.60
N ALA A 497 -4.62 20.21 -7.98
CA ALA A 497 -3.80 21.02 -8.88
C ALA A 497 -2.38 21.31 -8.36
N HIS A 498 -2.12 21.10 -7.06
CA HIS A 498 -0.82 21.32 -6.41
C HIS A 498 -0.19 20.01 -5.93
N GLY A 499 -0.52 18.91 -6.61
CA GLY A 499 -0.01 17.57 -6.34
C GLY A 499 -0.86 16.77 -5.34
N PRO A 500 -0.44 15.55 -5.02
CA PRO A 500 -1.21 14.66 -4.19
C PRO A 500 -1.26 15.11 -2.72
N ARG A 501 -2.37 14.81 -2.03
CA ARG A 501 -2.56 14.98 -0.58
C ARG A 501 -2.94 13.63 0.03
N ALA A 502 -2.22 13.18 1.05
CA ALA A 502 -2.54 11.92 1.71
C ALA A 502 -3.89 12.01 2.43
N ALA A 503 -4.63 10.92 2.41
CA ALA A 503 -5.95 10.80 3.02
C ALA A 503 -6.17 9.38 3.52
N VAL A 504 -7.25 9.14 4.26
CA VAL A 504 -7.66 7.81 4.74
C VAL A 504 -9.12 7.60 4.41
N MET A 505 -9.45 6.46 3.79
CA MET A 505 -10.84 6.05 3.66
C MET A 505 -11.36 5.57 5.01
N GLU A 506 -12.40 6.21 5.53
CA GLU A 506 -13.00 5.85 6.82
C GLU A 506 -13.64 4.46 6.75
N LEU A 507 -13.57 3.71 7.85
CA LEU A 507 -14.35 2.48 7.98
C LEU A 507 -15.83 2.83 8.26
N PRO A 508 -16.78 2.02 7.77
CA PRO A 508 -18.20 2.25 8.07
C PRO A 508 -18.49 2.24 9.58
N ALA A 509 -19.55 2.94 9.99
CA ALA A 509 -19.97 2.94 11.38
C ALA A 509 -20.23 1.51 11.90
N GLY A 510 -19.80 1.21 13.13
CA GLY A 510 -19.96 -0.10 13.76
C GLY A 510 -18.92 -1.15 13.32
N TRP A 511 -17.87 -0.78 12.59
CA TRP A 511 -16.83 -1.72 12.13
C TRP A 511 -16.11 -2.49 13.26
N GLU A 512 -16.12 -1.96 14.48
CA GLU A 512 -15.53 -2.57 15.67
C GLU A 512 -16.47 -3.60 16.34
N GLU A 513 -17.76 -3.59 16.00
CA GLU A 513 -18.77 -4.41 16.65
C GLU A 513 -18.69 -5.88 16.21
N PRO A 514 -18.86 -6.83 17.14
CA PRO A 514 -19.02 -8.24 16.78
C PRO A 514 -20.18 -8.43 15.79
N GLY A 515 -19.93 -9.16 14.70
CA GLY A 515 -20.95 -9.43 13.68
C GLY A 515 -21.21 -8.29 12.70
N PHE A 516 -20.32 -7.30 12.61
CA PHE A 516 -20.38 -6.25 11.59
C PHE A 516 -20.53 -6.82 10.18
N ASP A 517 -21.48 -6.24 9.44
CA ASP A 517 -21.70 -6.52 8.02
C ASP A 517 -21.38 -5.28 7.18
N TRP A 518 -20.69 -5.49 6.06
CA TRP A 518 -20.35 -4.41 5.15
C TRP A 518 -21.60 -3.81 4.49
N PRO A 519 -21.72 -2.46 4.47
CA PRO A 519 -22.84 -1.79 3.81
C PRO A 519 -22.83 -2.07 2.30
N ARG A 520 -24.03 -2.11 1.70
CA ARG A 520 -24.23 -2.36 0.28
C ARG A 520 -25.21 -1.34 -0.31
N GLY A 521 -25.03 -1.02 -1.60
CA GLY A 521 -25.95 -0.16 -2.33
C GLY A 521 -26.06 1.24 -1.71
N PRO A 522 -27.25 1.85 -1.64
CA PRO A 522 -27.44 3.23 -1.16
C PRO A 522 -27.02 3.49 0.29
N ALA A 523 -26.86 2.44 1.11
CA ALA A 523 -26.36 2.57 2.48
C ALA A 523 -24.84 2.81 2.55
N GLN A 524 -24.12 2.64 1.43
CA GLN A 524 -22.69 2.83 1.33
C GLN A 524 -22.37 4.32 1.15
N VAL A 525 -22.11 5.03 2.24
CA VAL A 525 -21.54 6.38 2.22
C VAL A 525 -20.03 6.28 2.40
N LEU A 526 -19.27 6.75 1.42
CA LEU A 526 -17.80 6.73 1.47
C LEU A 526 -17.29 8.06 1.96
N ARG A 527 -16.66 8.05 3.14
CA ARG A 527 -16.07 9.23 3.76
C ARG A 527 -14.55 9.11 3.78
N VAL A 528 -13.88 10.24 3.64
CA VAL A 528 -12.42 10.32 3.59
C VAL A 528 -11.91 11.42 4.53
N ASP A 529 -10.96 11.05 5.39
CA ASP A 529 -10.24 11.97 6.28
C ASP A 529 -8.96 12.48 5.59
N VAL A 530 -8.81 13.80 5.48
CA VAL A 530 -7.61 14.49 4.95
C VAL A 530 -6.81 15.23 6.02
N GLY A 531 -7.20 15.06 7.28
CA GLY A 531 -6.65 15.72 8.46
C GLY A 531 -7.32 17.05 8.84
N ALA A 532 -8.17 17.59 7.96
CA ALA A 532 -8.98 18.78 8.18
C ALA A 532 -10.14 18.53 9.16
N ARG A 533 -10.68 19.57 9.78
CA ARG A 533 -11.87 19.54 10.66
C ARG A 533 -12.94 20.55 10.27
N THR A 534 -12.71 21.34 9.23
CA THR A 534 -13.69 22.26 8.63
C THR A 534 -13.54 22.30 7.10
N PRO A 535 -14.55 22.77 6.35
CA PRO A 535 -14.45 22.98 4.91
C PRO A 535 -13.34 23.96 4.51
N GLU A 536 -13.09 24.99 5.32
CA GLU A 536 -12.03 25.98 5.07
C GLU A 536 -10.66 25.33 5.11
N GLN A 537 -10.44 24.45 6.09
CA GLN A 537 -9.22 23.65 6.17
C GLN A 537 -9.04 22.69 4.98
N VAL A 538 -10.12 22.13 4.44
CA VAL A 538 -10.06 21.33 3.20
C VAL A 538 -9.62 22.22 2.02
N ALA A 539 -10.15 23.44 1.92
CA ALA A 539 -9.76 24.40 0.90
C ALA A 539 -8.29 24.84 1.02
N GLU A 540 -7.76 24.98 2.24
CA GLU A 540 -6.33 25.26 2.49
C GLU A 540 -5.41 24.14 1.96
N LEU A 541 -5.87 22.89 1.95
CA LEU A 541 -5.13 21.77 1.36
C LEU A 541 -5.15 21.79 -0.19
N GLY A 542 -5.96 22.67 -0.79
CA GLY A 542 -6.15 22.79 -2.23
C GLY A 542 -7.18 21.82 -2.81
N ILE A 543 -7.93 21.11 -1.95
CA ILE A 543 -8.88 20.07 -2.34
C ILE A 543 -10.22 20.70 -2.72
N ARG A 544 -10.83 20.21 -3.81
CA ARG A 544 -12.10 20.71 -4.35
C ARG A 544 -13.04 19.56 -4.70
N VAL A 545 -14.34 19.87 -4.76
CA VAL A 545 -15.33 18.98 -5.38
C VAL A 545 -14.91 18.73 -6.84
N GLY A 546 -14.93 17.47 -7.24
CA GLY A 546 -14.43 17.03 -8.54
C GLY A 546 -13.02 16.44 -8.52
N ASP A 547 -12.18 16.72 -7.51
CA ASP A 547 -10.84 16.12 -7.43
C ASP A 547 -10.93 14.60 -7.34
N SER A 548 -9.99 13.90 -7.98
CA SER A 548 -9.95 12.43 -7.99
C SER A 548 -9.10 11.88 -6.85
N LEU A 549 -9.37 10.62 -6.47
CA LEU A 549 -8.63 9.90 -5.44
C LEU A 549 -8.25 8.50 -5.92
N THR A 550 -7.04 8.08 -5.56
CA THR A 550 -6.55 6.70 -5.72
C THR A 550 -5.91 6.23 -4.42
N VAL A 551 -5.73 4.92 -4.23
CA VAL A 551 -4.73 4.45 -3.25
C VAL A 551 -3.32 4.79 -3.75
N PRO A 552 -2.32 4.92 -2.86
CA PRO A 552 -0.92 5.02 -3.27
C PRO A 552 -0.50 3.84 -4.15
N LYS A 553 0.14 4.13 -5.29
CA LYS A 553 0.55 3.12 -6.28
C LYS A 553 2.07 2.94 -6.27
N LYS A 554 2.51 1.70 -6.47
CA LYS A 554 3.92 1.33 -6.61
C LYS A 554 4.03 0.06 -7.45
N TYR A 555 4.95 0.03 -8.40
CA TYR A 555 5.29 -1.20 -9.11
C TYR A 555 6.23 -2.05 -8.25
N ARG A 556 5.87 -3.32 -8.04
CA ARG A 556 6.59 -4.25 -7.18
C ARG A 556 7.05 -5.47 -7.98
N PRO A 557 8.34 -5.60 -8.27
CA PRO A 557 8.87 -6.88 -8.71
C PRO A 557 8.59 -7.94 -7.65
N LEU A 558 8.03 -9.07 -8.07
CA LEU A 558 7.90 -10.27 -7.27
C LEU A 558 9.01 -11.26 -7.68
N PHE A 559 9.01 -12.47 -7.12
CA PHE A 559 9.96 -13.50 -7.51
C PHE A 559 9.82 -13.85 -9.00
N GLY A 560 10.97 -14.04 -9.66
CA GLY A 560 11.03 -14.40 -11.08
C GLY A 560 10.64 -13.25 -11.99
N THR A 561 9.64 -13.46 -12.84
CA THR A 561 9.17 -12.50 -13.85
C THR A 561 7.81 -11.89 -13.52
N ARG A 562 7.28 -12.17 -12.33
CA ARG A 562 5.99 -11.64 -11.89
C ARG A 562 6.14 -10.27 -11.25
N ALA A 563 5.06 -9.50 -11.28
CA ALA A 563 4.98 -8.21 -10.65
C ALA A 563 3.63 -8.00 -10.00
N SER A 564 3.63 -7.20 -8.93
CA SER A 564 2.44 -6.68 -8.30
C SER A 564 2.35 -5.16 -8.45
N GLY A 565 1.14 -4.65 -8.56
CA GLY A 565 0.83 -3.24 -8.65
C GLY A 565 -0.68 -3.05 -8.57
N ARG A 566 -1.11 -1.80 -8.69
CA ARG A 566 -2.52 -1.48 -8.91
C ARG A 566 -2.68 -0.97 -10.33
N SER A 567 -3.82 -1.29 -10.94
CA SER A 567 -4.18 -0.82 -12.27
C SER A 567 -3.27 -1.42 -13.32
N PHE A 568 -2.93 -2.70 -13.19
CA PHE A 568 -2.47 -3.44 -14.37
C PHE A 568 -3.59 -3.51 -15.40
N ASP A 569 -4.84 -3.55 -14.93
CA ASP A 569 -6.03 -3.16 -15.67
C ASP A 569 -6.09 -1.62 -15.84
N ASP A 570 -5.91 -1.05 -17.02
CA ASP A 570 -5.38 -1.64 -18.27
C ASP A 570 -4.03 -0.99 -18.70
N ARG A 571 -3.18 -0.74 -17.71
CA ARG A 571 -1.81 -0.27 -17.99
C ARG A 571 -0.97 -1.31 -18.70
N VAL A 572 -1.31 -2.59 -18.63
CA VAL A 572 -0.66 -3.64 -19.41
C VAL A 572 -1.05 -3.55 -20.89
N GLY A 573 -2.33 -3.39 -21.23
CA GLY A 573 -2.75 -3.20 -22.61
C GLY A 573 -2.15 -1.92 -23.19
N SER A 574 -2.18 -0.83 -22.43
CA SER A 574 -1.52 0.42 -22.79
C SER A 574 -0.01 0.23 -23.08
N ALA A 575 0.71 -0.50 -22.22
CA ALA A 575 2.12 -0.82 -22.41
C ALA A 575 2.36 -1.71 -23.64
N ALA A 576 1.49 -2.69 -23.88
CA ALA A 576 1.59 -3.59 -25.03
C ALA A 576 1.43 -2.83 -26.36
N LEU A 577 0.49 -1.87 -26.44
CA LEU A 577 0.33 -1.02 -27.63
C LEU A 577 1.55 -0.11 -27.86
N ILE A 578 2.14 0.45 -26.81
CA ILE A 578 3.37 1.26 -26.92
C ILE A 578 4.52 0.40 -27.43
N ALA A 579 4.72 -0.79 -26.85
CA ALA A 579 5.77 -1.72 -27.26
C ALA A 579 5.58 -2.16 -28.72
N ALA A 580 4.35 -2.47 -29.14
CA ALA A 580 4.03 -2.78 -30.52
C ALA A 580 4.32 -1.61 -31.47
N ALA A 581 4.04 -0.36 -31.07
CA ALA A 581 4.39 0.82 -31.87
C ALA A 581 5.92 0.90 -32.08
N TRP A 582 6.72 0.70 -31.03
CA TRP A 582 8.19 0.64 -31.16
C TRP A 582 8.66 -0.46 -32.12
N GLU A 583 8.00 -1.61 -32.13
CA GLU A 583 8.33 -2.74 -33.01
C GLU A 583 7.91 -2.53 -34.48
N LEU A 584 6.75 -1.90 -34.70
CA LEU A 584 6.17 -1.73 -36.04
C LEU A 584 6.87 -0.65 -36.87
N GLY A 585 7.31 0.44 -36.23
CA GLY A 585 7.81 1.63 -36.92
C GLY A 585 6.72 2.38 -37.70
N PRO A 586 7.07 3.47 -38.43
CA PRO A 586 6.09 4.34 -39.10
C PRO A 586 5.47 3.74 -40.37
N ASN A 587 6.13 2.78 -41.00
CA ASN A 587 5.80 2.31 -42.35
C ASN A 587 5.20 0.91 -42.33
N LEU A 588 3.93 0.78 -42.74
CA LEU A 588 3.27 -0.49 -42.98
C LEU A 588 2.87 -0.59 -44.47
N ALA A 589 3.24 -1.69 -45.12
CA ALA A 589 3.07 -1.86 -46.56
C ALA A 589 1.59 -1.93 -46.95
N GLY A 590 1.02 -0.79 -47.37
CA GLY A 590 -0.35 -0.70 -47.88
C GLY A 590 -1.46 -0.88 -46.84
N ARG A 591 -1.11 -0.81 -45.54
CA ARG A 591 -2.03 -1.00 -44.41
C ARG A 591 -2.08 0.25 -43.55
N GLU A 592 -3.27 0.59 -43.07
CA GLU A 592 -3.47 1.56 -42.00
C GLU A 592 -4.01 0.80 -40.79
N ILE A 593 -3.40 1.01 -39.62
CA ILE A 593 -3.93 0.55 -38.34
C ILE A 593 -4.10 1.71 -37.37
N LEU A 594 -5.03 1.56 -36.44
CA LEU A 594 -5.26 2.49 -35.35
C LEU A 594 -4.86 1.83 -34.02
N LEU A 595 -3.93 2.43 -33.30
CA LEU A 595 -3.75 2.17 -31.87
C LEU A 595 -4.48 3.28 -31.12
N ALA A 596 -5.41 2.91 -30.25
CA ALA A 596 -6.20 3.86 -29.47
C ALA A 596 -6.05 3.56 -27.98
N TRP A 597 -5.75 4.61 -27.22
CA TRP A 597 -5.83 4.61 -25.77
C TRP A 597 -7.08 5.41 -25.38
N VAL A 598 -8.10 4.75 -24.85
CA VAL A 598 -9.43 5.33 -24.65
C VAL A 598 -9.70 5.73 -23.19
N THR A 599 -10.66 6.62 -23.00
CA THR A 599 -11.09 7.14 -21.69
C THR A 599 -12.33 6.41 -21.16
N GLU A 600 -12.54 6.46 -19.84
CA GLU A 600 -13.78 6.07 -19.18
C GLU A 600 -14.32 4.65 -19.54
N GLU A 601 -13.46 3.63 -19.65
CA GLU A 601 -13.86 2.23 -19.82
C GLU A 601 -14.66 1.76 -18.59
N GLU A 602 -14.08 2.00 -17.41
CA GLU A 602 -14.51 1.46 -16.11
C GLU A 602 -15.90 1.96 -15.68
N VAL A 603 -16.42 2.97 -16.39
CA VAL A 603 -17.71 3.62 -16.14
C VAL A 603 -18.65 3.50 -17.34
N GLY A 604 -18.36 2.57 -18.25
CA GLY A 604 -19.26 2.11 -19.32
C GLY A 604 -18.74 2.31 -20.74
N LEU A 605 -17.45 2.06 -21.01
CA LEU A 605 -16.85 2.05 -22.35
C LEU A 605 -16.99 3.38 -23.11
N ARG A 606 -17.00 4.51 -22.40
CA ARG A 606 -17.50 5.78 -22.97
C ARG A 606 -16.57 6.35 -24.03
N GLY A 607 -15.25 6.32 -23.80
CA GLY A 607 -14.25 6.76 -24.75
C GLY A 607 -14.26 5.91 -26.03
N ALA A 608 -14.30 4.59 -25.89
CA ALA A 608 -14.43 3.67 -27.02
C ALA A 608 -15.75 3.88 -27.79
N PHE A 609 -16.86 4.11 -27.10
CA PHE A 609 -18.15 4.41 -27.74
C PHE A 609 -18.12 5.71 -28.55
N ALA A 610 -17.49 6.77 -28.02
CA ALA A 610 -17.30 8.03 -28.75
C ALA A 610 -16.41 7.83 -30.00
N LEU A 611 -15.31 7.09 -29.85
CA LEU A 611 -14.40 6.75 -30.95
C LEU A 611 -15.11 5.94 -32.05
N ALA A 612 -15.80 4.87 -31.67
CA ALA A 612 -16.55 4.01 -32.59
C ALA A 612 -17.59 4.81 -33.38
N THR A 613 -18.34 5.69 -32.69
CA THR A 613 -19.33 6.58 -33.31
C THR A 613 -18.68 7.52 -34.33
N ARG A 614 -17.58 8.19 -33.95
CA ARG A 614 -16.84 9.12 -34.82
C ARG A 614 -16.31 8.40 -36.05
N LEU A 615 -15.68 7.24 -35.89
CA LEU A 615 -15.15 6.47 -37.02
C LEU A 615 -16.27 5.99 -37.95
N ALA A 616 -17.40 5.52 -37.42
CA ALA A 616 -18.54 5.10 -38.23
C ALA A 616 -19.12 6.26 -39.07
N GLN A 617 -19.30 7.44 -38.46
CA GLN A 617 -19.78 8.65 -39.16
C GLN A 617 -18.84 9.10 -40.28
N GLN A 618 -17.53 8.87 -40.12
CA GLN A 618 -16.52 9.15 -41.14
C GLN A 618 -16.44 8.09 -42.23
N GLY A 619 -17.26 7.02 -42.17
CA GLY A 619 -17.13 5.85 -43.05
C GLY A 619 -15.84 5.06 -42.81
N ARG A 620 -15.21 5.24 -41.64
CA ARG A 620 -13.91 4.68 -41.22
C ARG A 620 -14.01 3.64 -40.10
N ALA A 621 -15.20 3.09 -39.86
CA ALA A 621 -15.36 1.98 -38.91
C ALA A 621 -14.36 0.86 -39.24
N PRO A 622 -13.61 0.34 -38.25
CA PRO A 622 -12.69 -0.77 -38.49
C PRO A 622 -13.48 -2.03 -38.85
N ASP A 623 -12.89 -2.90 -39.67
CA ASP A 623 -13.48 -4.21 -39.96
C ASP A 623 -13.29 -5.15 -38.76
N TYR A 624 -12.15 -5.01 -38.08
CA TYR A 624 -11.82 -5.74 -36.85
C TYR A 624 -11.32 -4.78 -35.77
N VAL A 625 -11.84 -4.93 -34.55
CA VAL A 625 -11.27 -4.33 -33.35
C VAL A 625 -10.71 -5.43 -32.46
N PHE A 626 -9.51 -5.21 -31.95
CA PHE A 626 -8.89 -6.02 -30.92
C PHE A 626 -8.86 -5.18 -29.64
N ALA A 627 -9.85 -5.37 -28.77
CA ALA A 627 -9.74 -4.85 -27.42
C ALA A 627 -8.55 -5.53 -26.73
N VAL A 628 -7.62 -4.73 -26.21
CA VAL A 628 -6.43 -5.18 -25.50
C VAL A 628 -6.67 -4.87 -24.04
N ASP A 629 -7.20 -5.85 -23.32
CA ASP A 629 -7.73 -5.65 -21.96
C ASP A 629 -7.48 -6.93 -21.15
N THR A 630 -7.66 -6.87 -19.83
CA THR A 630 -7.39 -7.98 -18.94
C THR A 630 -8.25 -9.21 -19.23
N PHE A 631 -7.65 -10.39 -19.07
CA PHE A 631 -8.37 -11.62 -18.84
C PHE A 631 -8.37 -11.89 -17.34
N VAL A 632 -9.48 -11.57 -16.66
CA VAL A 632 -9.58 -11.78 -15.21
C VAL A 632 -9.45 -13.27 -14.90
N SER A 633 -8.41 -13.60 -14.13
CA SER A 633 -8.00 -14.97 -13.89
C SER A 633 -8.49 -15.51 -12.55
N SER A 634 -8.99 -16.75 -12.56
CA SER A 634 -9.25 -17.58 -11.38
C SER A 634 -8.05 -18.46 -11.00
N ASP A 635 -6.86 -18.16 -11.51
CA ASP A 635 -5.60 -18.83 -11.16
C ASP A 635 -5.08 -18.37 -9.77
N SER A 636 -5.93 -18.49 -8.76
CA SER A 636 -5.68 -18.18 -7.36
C SER A 636 -6.29 -19.28 -6.49
N PRO A 637 -5.72 -19.61 -5.33
CA PRO A 637 -6.31 -20.59 -4.41
C PRO A 637 -7.66 -20.15 -3.83
N LEU A 638 -8.02 -18.87 -3.96
CA LEU A 638 -9.31 -18.34 -3.50
C LEU A 638 -10.43 -18.42 -4.54
N GLU A 639 -10.10 -18.70 -5.80
CA GLU A 639 -11.04 -18.63 -6.91
C GLU A 639 -11.35 -20.01 -7.46
N GLU A 640 -12.59 -20.18 -7.93
CA GLU A 640 -13.01 -21.44 -8.53
C GLU A 640 -12.53 -21.53 -9.99
N LYS A 641 -11.74 -22.56 -10.29
CA LYS A 641 -11.10 -22.75 -11.60
C LYS A 641 -12.07 -23.10 -12.74
N ARG A 642 -13.36 -23.31 -12.46
CA ARG A 642 -14.38 -23.60 -13.49
C ARG A 642 -14.56 -22.44 -14.49
N PHE A 643 -14.33 -21.21 -14.06
CA PHE A 643 -14.61 -19.99 -14.84
C PHE A 643 -13.44 -19.01 -14.72
N GLY A 644 -13.00 -18.38 -15.81
CA GLY A 644 -11.86 -17.46 -15.79
C GLY A 644 -10.49 -18.13 -15.63
N TYR A 645 -10.34 -19.43 -15.90
CA TYR A 645 -9.06 -20.11 -15.65
C TYR A 645 -8.03 -19.85 -16.76
N GLY A 646 -7.27 -18.77 -16.61
CA GLY A 646 -6.10 -18.43 -17.43
C GLY A 646 -4.86 -18.37 -16.55
N GLN A 647 -3.89 -19.24 -16.78
CA GLN A 647 -2.75 -19.36 -15.87
C GLN A 647 -1.72 -18.24 -16.09
N VAL A 648 -1.26 -17.62 -15.00
CA VAL A 648 -0.26 -16.54 -15.05
C VAL A 648 1.11 -17.10 -15.43
N GLY A 649 1.72 -16.53 -16.47
CA GLY A 649 3.01 -16.92 -17.05
C GLY A 649 2.91 -17.95 -18.18
N LYS A 650 1.72 -18.19 -18.74
CA LYS A 650 1.47 -19.16 -19.82
C LYS A 650 1.13 -18.50 -21.18
N GLY A 651 1.36 -17.20 -21.31
CA GLY A 651 1.14 -16.44 -22.53
C GLY A 651 -0.08 -15.53 -22.49
N PHE A 652 -0.22 -14.72 -23.54
CA PHE A 652 -1.39 -13.87 -23.73
C PHE A 652 -2.66 -14.73 -23.86
N VAL A 653 -3.82 -14.15 -23.57
CA VAL A 653 -5.10 -14.85 -23.57
C VAL A 653 -6.02 -14.23 -24.62
N ILE A 654 -6.65 -15.08 -25.44
CA ILE A 654 -7.80 -14.66 -26.25
C ILE A 654 -9.02 -14.75 -25.33
N ARG A 655 -9.63 -13.60 -25.04
CA ARG A 655 -10.86 -13.51 -24.24
C ARG A 655 -12.04 -13.85 -25.15
N ALA A 656 -12.20 -15.15 -25.37
CA ALA A 656 -13.09 -15.70 -26.39
C ALA A 656 -14.57 -15.49 -26.04
N VAL A 657 -14.90 -15.49 -24.74
CA VAL A 657 -16.25 -15.17 -24.25
C VAL A 657 -16.14 -14.33 -22.99
N ASP A 658 -16.90 -13.24 -22.95
CA ASP A 658 -17.15 -12.45 -21.74
C ASP A 658 -18.61 -12.01 -21.66
N ASN A 659 -18.95 -11.08 -20.75
CA ASN A 659 -20.34 -10.63 -20.60
C ASN A 659 -20.81 -9.73 -21.75
N SER A 660 -19.90 -9.22 -22.58
CA SER A 660 -20.16 -8.26 -23.64
C SER A 660 -20.01 -8.82 -25.06
N ASN A 661 -19.20 -9.86 -25.27
CA ASN A 661 -18.88 -10.40 -26.59
C ASN A 661 -18.66 -11.93 -26.59
N ILE A 662 -18.93 -12.54 -27.76
CA ILE A 662 -18.63 -13.95 -28.07
C ILE A 662 -17.87 -13.99 -29.39
N VAL A 663 -16.59 -14.35 -29.33
CA VAL A 663 -15.73 -14.46 -30.51
C VAL A 663 -16.06 -15.73 -31.29
N ARG A 664 -16.18 -15.62 -32.62
CA ARG A 664 -16.34 -16.79 -33.49
C ARG A 664 -15.11 -17.70 -33.41
N ARG A 665 -15.35 -19.01 -33.31
CA ARG A 665 -14.30 -20.01 -33.09
C ARG A 665 -13.22 -19.99 -34.18
N GLU A 666 -13.60 -19.73 -35.43
CA GLU A 666 -12.65 -19.68 -36.55
C GLU A 666 -11.64 -18.53 -36.40
N LEU A 667 -12.04 -17.43 -35.74
CA LEU A 667 -11.15 -16.30 -35.45
C LEU A 667 -10.21 -16.61 -34.28
N VAL A 668 -10.68 -17.34 -33.27
CA VAL A 668 -9.84 -17.86 -32.18
C VAL A 668 -8.77 -18.79 -32.76
N ASP A 669 -9.17 -19.77 -33.57
CA ASP A 669 -8.27 -20.73 -34.21
C ASP A 669 -7.24 -20.02 -35.11
N ARG A 670 -7.65 -18.95 -35.80
CA ARG A 670 -6.76 -18.12 -36.62
C ARG A 670 -5.67 -17.42 -35.79
N ILE A 671 -6.03 -16.82 -34.65
CA ILE A 671 -5.05 -16.17 -33.76
C ILE A 671 -4.11 -17.21 -33.15
N VAL A 672 -4.64 -18.37 -32.73
CA VAL A 672 -3.82 -19.47 -32.21
C VAL A 672 -2.80 -19.92 -33.25
N ALA A 673 -3.22 -20.11 -34.51
CA ALA A 673 -2.31 -20.48 -35.59
C ALA A 673 -1.24 -19.40 -35.84
N LEU A 674 -1.62 -18.12 -35.83
CA LEU A 674 -0.67 -17.00 -35.96
C LEU A 674 0.36 -16.97 -34.83
N ALA A 675 -0.10 -17.15 -33.58
CA ALA A 675 0.75 -17.20 -32.40
C ALA A 675 1.73 -18.38 -32.45
N GLN A 676 1.25 -19.59 -32.80
CA GLN A 676 2.08 -20.78 -32.92
C GLN A 676 3.17 -20.63 -33.99
N ARG A 677 2.82 -20.12 -35.19
CA ARG A 677 3.80 -19.88 -36.27
C ARG A 677 4.88 -18.88 -35.86
N ASN A 678 4.55 -17.93 -34.99
CA ASN A 678 5.46 -16.91 -34.48
C ASN A 678 6.09 -17.26 -33.12
N SER A 679 5.90 -18.48 -32.61
CA SER A 679 6.39 -18.92 -31.29
C SER A 679 5.99 -17.94 -30.17
N ILE A 680 4.72 -17.56 -30.13
CA ILE A 680 4.11 -16.74 -29.09
C ILE A 680 3.20 -17.65 -28.26
N PRO A 681 3.46 -17.82 -26.94
CA PRO A 681 2.58 -18.58 -26.07
C PRO A 681 1.18 -17.95 -26.01
N VAL A 682 0.15 -18.78 -26.15
CA VAL A 682 -1.25 -18.34 -26.24
C VAL A 682 -2.15 -19.25 -25.42
N GLN A 683 -3.11 -18.65 -24.74
CA GLN A 683 -4.24 -19.28 -24.08
C GLN A 683 -5.53 -18.70 -24.66
N PHE A 684 -6.67 -19.33 -24.39
CA PHE A 684 -7.97 -18.76 -24.69
C PHE A 684 -9.00 -19.29 -23.69
N GLY A 685 -10.04 -18.52 -23.42
CA GLY A 685 -11.03 -18.95 -22.44
C GLY A 685 -12.22 -18.03 -22.29
N VAL A 686 -12.99 -18.30 -21.24
CA VAL A 686 -14.17 -17.55 -20.83
C VAL A 686 -13.87 -16.83 -19.52
N THR A 687 -14.22 -15.55 -19.41
CA THR A 687 -14.11 -14.76 -18.18
C THR A 687 -15.29 -13.80 -18.01
N GLY A 688 -15.30 -13.02 -16.93
CA GLY A 688 -16.33 -12.03 -16.63
C GLY A 688 -15.95 -10.61 -17.08
N GLY A 689 -16.87 -9.67 -16.95
CA GLY A 689 -16.69 -8.25 -17.31
C GLY A 689 -16.97 -7.97 -18.78
N GLY A 690 -16.80 -6.70 -19.19
CA GLY A 690 -16.84 -6.26 -20.59
C GLY A 690 -15.47 -5.82 -21.09
N ASN A 691 -15.41 -5.32 -22.32
CA ASN A 691 -14.21 -4.73 -22.91
C ASN A 691 -14.62 -3.63 -23.92
N ASP A 692 -13.69 -2.74 -24.27
CA ASP A 692 -13.95 -1.59 -25.17
C ASP A 692 -14.37 -1.97 -26.60
N GLY A 693 -14.01 -3.15 -27.09
CA GLY A 693 -14.35 -3.62 -28.42
C GLY A 693 -15.85 -3.79 -28.63
N ALA A 694 -16.60 -4.07 -27.56
CA ALA A 694 -18.05 -4.17 -27.56
C ALA A 694 -18.73 -2.87 -28.05
N ALA A 695 -18.09 -1.71 -27.90
CA ALA A 695 -18.60 -0.42 -28.37
C ALA A 695 -18.70 -0.34 -29.91
N PHE A 696 -17.89 -1.13 -30.63
CA PHE A 696 -17.79 -1.10 -32.08
C PHE A 696 -18.77 -2.04 -32.80
N LEU A 697 -19.26 -3.08 -32.11
CA LEU A 697 -20.11 -4.15 -32.69
C LEU A 697 -21.32 -3.61 -33.46
N ARG A 698 -21.99 -2.59 -32.92
CA ARG A 698 -23.19 -1.99 -33.52
C ARG A 698 -22.94 -1.29 -34.87
N TYR A 699 -21.68 -1.03 -35.21
CA TYR A 699 -21.27 -0.39 -36.46
C TYR A 699 -20.74 -1.39 -37.49
N GLY A 700 -20.91 -2.69 -37.25
CA GLY A 700 -20.50 -3.77 -38.17
C GLY A 700 -19.05 -4.23 -38.01
N THR A 701 -18.33 -3.71 -37.01
CA THR A 701 -16.99 -4.16 -36.65
C THR A 701 -17.05 -5.51 -35.93
N VAL A 702 -16.09 -6.40 -36.21
CA VAL A 702 -15.90 -7.65 -35.46
C VAL A 702 -14.95 -7.41 -34.28
N ASP A 703 -15.42 -7.64 -33.05
CA ASP A 703 -14.59 -7.57 -31.85
C ASP A 703 -13.91 -8.90 -31.53
N ILE A 704 -12.59 -8.87 -31.34
CA ILE A 704 -11.75 -10.01 -30.95
C ILE A 704 -10.83 -9.63 -29.79
N PRO A 705 -11.32 -9.70 -28.54
CA PRO A 705 -10.54 -9.28 -27.38
C PRO A 705 -9.35 -10.19 -27.10
N ILE A 706 -8.19 -9.58 -26.85
CA ILE A 706 -6.93 -10.24 -26.46
C ILE A 706 -6.37 -9.57 -25.22
N GLY A 707 -5.63 -10.31 -24.40
CA GLY A 707 -5.25 -9.82 -23.08
C GLY A 707 -4.15 -10.63 -22.42
N TRP A 708 -4.04 -10.47 -21.11
CA TRP A 708 -3.14 -11.24 -20.25
C TRP A 708 -3.93 -11.76 -19.03
N PRO A 709 -3.52 -12.87 -18.40
CA PRO A 709 -4.16 -13.34 -17.19
C PRO A 709 -3.81 -12.40 -16.02
N LEU A 710 -4.84 -11.90 -15.32
CA LEU A 710 -4.69 -11.00 -14.16
C LEU A 710 -5.28 -11.64 -12.91
N ARG A 711 -4.46 -11.81 -11.87
CA ARG A 711 -4.94 -12.20 -10.53
C ARG A 711 -5.34 -10.95 -9.74
N TYR A 712 -6.36 -11.11 -8.92
CA TYR A 712 -6.80 -10.11 -7.94
C TYR A 712 -7.27 -8.80 -8.60
N SER A 713 -7.96 -8.91 -9.75
CA SER A 713 -8.44 -7.78 -10.55
C SER A 713 -9.26 -6.79 -9.69
N HIS A 714 -9.00 -5.50 -9.92
CA HIS A 714 -9.58 -4.35 -9.24
C HIS A 714 -9.23 -4.27 -7.74
N SER A 715 -8.00 -4.69 -7.39
CA SER A 715 -7.48 -4.63 -6.03
C SER A 715 -6.18 -3.83 -5.92
N PRO A 716 -5.75 -3.45 -4.71
CA PRO A 716 -4.46 -2.76 -4.49
C PRO A 716 -3.22 -3.58 -4.85
N GLY A 717 -3.34 -4.91 -4.98
CA GLY A 717 -2.24 -5.85 -5.17
C GLY A 717 -2.43 -6.78 -6.35
N GLU A 718 -2.95 -6.31 -7.48
CA GLU A 718 -3.02 -7.12 -8.70
C GLU A 718 -1.68 -7.77 -9.06
N VAL A 719 -1.72 -8.98 -9.65
CA VAL A 719 -0.51 -9.73 -10.04
C VAL A 719 -0.56 -10.18 -11.50
N ILE A 720 0.54 -9.95 -12.21
CA ILE A 720 0.78 -10.36 -13.60
C ILE A 720 2.13 -11.08 -13.75
N ASP A 721 2.35 -11.73 -14.89
CA ASP A 721 3.67 -12.10 -15.38
C ASP A 721 4.09 -11.16 -16.52
N VAL A 722 5.27 -10.57 -16.42
CA VAL A 722 5.78 -9.64 -17.46
C VAL A 722 5.90 -10.34 -18.82
N ARG A 723 6.14 -11.66 -18.84
CA ARG A 723 6.24 -12.44 -20.09
C ARG A 723 4.91 -12.52 -20.83
N ASP A 724 3.77 -12.49 -20.12
CA ASP A 724 2.46 -12.51 -20.76
C ASP A 724 2.18 -11.17 -21.45
N ALA A 725 2.59 -10.05 -20.84
CA ALA A 725 2.53 -8.72 -21.43
C ALA A 725 3.44 -8.58 -22.67
N GLU A 726 4.65 -9.16 -22.63
CA GLU A 726 5.54 -9.23 -23.78
C GLU A 726 4.95 -10.07 -24.92
N ALA A 727 4.34 -11.22 -24.60
CA ALA A 727 3.63 -12.04 -25.58
C ALA A 727 2.47 -11.28 -26.21
N LEU A 728 1.73 -10.49 -25.41
CA LEU A 728 0.64 -9.63 -25.88
C LEU A 728 1.13 -8.55 -26.86
N ALA A 729 2.22 -7.84 -26.54
CA ALA A 729 2.80 -6.86 -27.45
C ALA A 729 3.24 -7.49 -28.78
N ARG A 730 3.89 -8.66 -28.73
CA ARG A 730 4.33 -9.40 -29.92
C ARG A 730 3.16 -9.83 -30.80
N ILE A 731 2.06 -10.32 -30.21
CA ILE A 731 0.90 -10.74 -31.03
C ILE A 731 0.20 -9.54 -31.66
N VAL A 732 0.13 -8.38 -31.00
CA VAL A 732 -0.37 -7.14 -31.60
C VAL A 732 0.42 -6.78 -32.87
N ALA A 733 1.75 -6.87 -32.82
CA ALA A 733 2.61 -6.62 -33.98
C ALA A 733 2.41 -7.66 -35.11
N VAL A 734 2.24 -8.95 -34.77
CA VAL A 734 1.94 -10.02 -35.75
C VAL A 734 0.59 -9.80 -36.42
N LEU A 735 -0.47 -9.53 -35.63
CA LEU A 735 -1.81 -9.26 -36.15
C LEU A 735 -1.81 -8.05 -37.08
N THR A 736 -1.07 -7.00 -36.73
CA THR A 736 -0.91 -5.82 -37.60
C THR A 736 -0.33 -6.15 -38.98
N ARG A 737 0.61 -7.09 -39.05
CA ARG A 737 1.30 -7.45 -40.30
C ARG A 737 0.57 -8.52 -41.12
N GLU A 738 -0.06 -9.49 -40.46
CA GLU A 738 -0.52 -10.75 -41.09
C GLU A 738 -2.05 -10.97 -41.12
N TRP A 739 -2.85 -10.14 -40.44
CA TRP A 739 -4.32 -10.27 -40.43
C TRP A 739 -4.96 -9.93 -41.78
#